data_AF-A0A9D6ZKZ2-F1
#
_entry.id   AF-A0A9D6ZKZ2-F1
#
_cell.length_a   1.000
_cell.length_b   1.000
_cell.length_c   1.000
_cell.angle_alpha   90.00
_cell.angle_beta   90.00
_cell.angle_gamma   90.00
#
_symmetry.space_group_name_H-M   'P 1'
#
loop_
_entity.id
_entity.type
_entity.pdbx_description
1 polymer ?
#
loop_
_entity_poly.entity_id
_entity_poly.type
_entity_poly.pdbx_seq_one_letter_code
_entity_poly.pdbx_strand_id
1 'polypeptide(L)'
;MSGRILSVTLLLSLAGTGCGESVSLVIAPLDDQEVRVGETLNVDIPVSNPDEASLSFSFEMPDLPASGAEIYASGTAGGRLRWTPLASQEGAWSCTVRVSGGGGSDTETFVINVQSSDSAPVFIQPGAGGTYDLSREPCVAVHVEVKDDDSLPAAIRILERDPRIDGATLSTNGKQADWSWCPTPAQIDAADRYTLGLSAQDESHALVPHDYVIVLRGAGRPDCPGAPPDIVSTSPQDTLVRTALDYRVDAVVRDDVGLKDPPILYWSTEAPSDPAHPDVTAFRQLVFVSDGGDAYHAAIPNLGVPPGEERTIHYVVSATDNDDTEGAGCDHQTDSPLRSFRVAEGSGEVAGYCEACSASSQCDSRVCAAGASRFCAADCAACPATATCGPVTTVEGGVVDACVPAGLDCRGGGSCTDDAYEDNDSRVAAAMIAADLYTGLQVCSGDEDFYSVDLGAGSLDVTIDGWDAASADIDLQLLRADGTPLRSSAGIGSSENVALCVAGGATIVRVYGVAGDSGPYSLLVDHLPGSCCTDDALENNDSWSDATPLLVPGDTLDGQVCAADEDWFVFSGEAGRRASVDLLIDGTGDLDLELYDRDGMRRLASSAGTGTSEHAEADLAATDDYYVRVFGYRGAEDSYLVSYELIGSAGCSDSLSCPAGTVCDGTACVDDACTPGASTCPAGTFCPDAGGGGGSSDCVDPCGSSSECRAGYACKTFAEGGGCGAAGAGLDGDPCASFRNCAGSRVCLDWAGGYCAVDGCTGAADCPSGSRCIDAGGALGTCVEDCMASDDLCRLAEGHVCDCAVDWEGSWQWVCLAPGVYAPACF
;
A
#
# COMPACT_ATOMS: atom_id res chain seq x y z
N MET A 1 102.49 -37.45 -6.37
CA MET A 1 101.33 -38.36 -6.51
C MET A 1 100.18 -37.54 -7.08
N SER A 2 99.48 -38.10 -8.08
CA SER A 2 98.33 -37.60 -8.86
C SER A 2 97.51 -36.46 -8.22
N GLY A 3 97.01 -35.44 -8.91
CA GLY A 3 96.77 -35.24 -10.34
C GLY A 3 95.36 -34.63 -10.53
N ARG A 4 95.25 -33.67 -11.48
CA ARG A 4 94.04 -33.05 -12.10
C ARG A 4 93.47 -31.78 -11.41
N ILE A 5 93.56 -30.57 -12.00
CA ILE A 5 92.86 -29.97 -13.19
C ILE A 5 91.37 -29.72 -12.87
N LEU A 6 90.69 -28.58 -13.10
CA LEU A 6 90.94 -27.19 -13.54
C LEU A 6 89.58 -26.45 -13.50
N SER A 7 89.60 -25.10 -13.55
CA SER A 7 88.51 -24.14 -13.88
C SER A 7 87.61 -23.66 -12.73
N VAL A 8 87.83 -22.49 -12.13
CA VAL A 8 87.63 -21.09 -12.62
C VAL A 8 86.15 -20.78 -12.86
N THR A 9 85.54 -19.87 -12.07
CA THR A 9 85.14 -18.51 -12.49
C THR A 9 84.71 -17.66 -11.28
N LEU A 10 85.15 -16.41 -11.35
CA LEU A 10 85.08 -15.23 -10.48
C LEU A 10 83.64 -14.74 -10.21
N LEU A 11 83.36 -14.18 -9.03
CA LEU A 11 82.68 -12.86 -8.90
C LEU A 11 82.62 -12.38 -7.43
N LEU A 12 83.16 -11.17 -7.25
CA LEU A 12 83.04 -10.30 -6.07
C LEU A 12 81.57 -10.13 -5.67
N SER A 13 81.25 -10.35 -4.39
CA SER A 13 80.09 -9.74 -3.75
C SER A 13 80.60 -8.72 -2.72
N LEU A 14 80.46 -7.44 -3.05
CA LEU A 14 80.48 -6.37 -2.06
C LEU A 14 79.26 -6.56 -1.16
N ALA A 15 79.49 -6.83 0.12
CA ALA A 15 78.47 -6.66 1.14
C ALA A 15 78.33 -5.15 1.42
N GLY A 16 77.43 -4.50 0.71
CA GLY A 16 76.86 -3.22 1.11
C GLY A 16 75.73 -3.48 2.09
N THR A 17 75.94 -3.17 3.36
CA THR A 17 74.89 -3.03 4.36
C THR A 17 74.03 -1.81 4.01
N GLY A 18 72.92 -2.03 3.34
CA GLY A 18 71.80 -1.09 3.34
C GLY A 18 70.95 -1.35 4.57
N CYS A 19 70.93 -0.42 5.52
CA CYS A 19 69.84 -0.35 6.49
C CYS A 19 68.60 0.05 5.70
N GLY A 20 67.55 -0.79 5.69
CA GLY A 20 66.25 -0.36 5.20
C GLY A 20 65.76 0.76 6.11
N GLU A 21 65.43 1.91 5.53
CA GLU A 21 64.71 2.96 6.25
C GLU A 21 63.38 2.35 6.73
N SER A 22 63.15 2.41 8.04
CA SER A 22 61.87 2.04 8.62
C SER A 22 60.84 3.09 8.21
N VAL A 23 59.89 2.69 7.37
CA VAL A 23 58.72 3.52 7.01
C VAL A 23 58.00 3.93 8.30
N SER A 24 57.88 5.23 8.54
CA SER A 24 57.14 5.75 9.70
C SER A 24 55.71 6.09 9.27
N LEU A 25 54.80 5.15 9.48
CA LEU A 25 53.35 5.45 9.46
C LEU A 25 52.96 5.92 10.86
N VAL A 26 52.21 7.00 10.95
CA VAL A 26 51.66 7.50 12.21
C VAL A 26 50.21 7.91 12.00
N ILE A 27 49.28 7.30 12.73
CA ILE A 27 47.89 7.74 12.81
C ILE A 27 47.87 9.01 13.67
N ALA A 28 47.20 10.08 13.21
CA ALA A 28 47.01 11.24 14.09
C ALA A 28 46.04 10.88 15.22
N PRO A 29 46.18 11.47 16.42
CA PRO A 29 45.27 11.20 17.53
C PRO A 29 43.81 11.35 17.10
N LEU A 30 42.99 10.35 17.42
CA LEU A 30 41.56 10.33 17.13
C LEU A 30 40.80 10.77 18.38
N ASP A 31 39.90 11.75 18.23
CA ASP A 31 39.01 12.16 19.31
C ASP A 31 37.91 11.10 19.52
N ASP A 32 37.37 11.03 20.73
CA ASP A 32 36.18 10.23 21.01
C ASP A 32 35.00 10.70 20.14
N GLN A 33 34.18 9.76 19.69
CA GLN A 33 33.07 10.01 18.77
C GLN A 33 31.73 9.82 19.49
N GLU A 34 30.70 10.51 19.01
CA GLU A 34 29.31 10.29 19.40
C GLU A 34 28.49 10.03 18.15
N VAL A 35 27.57 9.07 18.23
CA VAL A 35 26.65 8.72 17.14
C VAL A 35 25.34 8.23 17.75
N ARG A 36 24.22 8.53 17.10
CA ARG A 36 22.93 7.97 17.50
C ARG A 36 22.70 6.62 16.85
N VAL A 37 21.89 5.78 17.48
CA VAL A 37 21.42 4.55 16.83
C VAL A 37 20.80 4.89 15.47
N GLY A 38 21.12 4.09 14.45
CA GLY A 38 20.62 4.29 13.08
C GLY A 38 21.37 5.35 12.26
N GLU A 39 22.18 6.23 12.87
CA GLU A 39 23.01 7.20 12.15
C GLU A 39 24.34 6.59 11.70
N THR A 40 24.78 6.90 10.48
CA THR A 40 26.10 6.44 10.01
C THR A 40 27.23 7.31 10.59
N LEU A 41 28.01 6.75 11.50
CA LEU A 41 29.28 7.32 11.94
C LEU A 41 30.33 7.20 10.83
N ASN A 42 30.95 8.32 10.48
CA ASN A 42 32.11 8.37 9.60
C ASN A 42 33.32 8.96 10.34
N VAL A 43 34.36 8.14 10.56
CA VAL A 43 35.60 8.58 11.21
C VAL A 43 36.72 8.62 10.18
N ASP A 44 37.19 9.82 9.87
CA ASP A 44 38.40 10.00 9.07
C ASP A 44 39.65 9.67 9.90
N ILE A 45 40.50 8.82 9.35
CA ILE A 45 41.74 8.33 9.98
C ILE A 45 42.93 8.93 9.23
N PRO A 46 43.37 10.15 9.59
CA PRO A 46 44.53 10.77 8.95
C PRO A 46 45.83 10.04 9.32
N VAL A 47 46.65 9.77 8.30
CA VAL A 47 47.93 9.07 8.46
C VAL A 47 49.06 9.90 7.87
N SER A 48 50.08 10.17 8.70
CA SER A 48 51.36 10.69 8.21
C SER A 48 52.12 9.56 7.50
N ASN A 49 52.14 9.62 6.17
CA ASN A 49 52.76 8.63 5.29
C ASN A 49 53.79 9.29 4.35
N PRO A 50 54.99 9.63 4.84
CA PRO A 50 55.99 10.39 4.07
C PRO A 50 56.56 9.63 2.87
N ASP A 51 56.44 8.29 2.88
CA ASP A 51 56.96 7.41 1.83
C ASP A 51 55.91 7.06 0.76
N GLU A 52 54.70 7.65 0.86
CA GLU A 52 53.55 7.41 -0.03
C GLU A 52 53.25 5.91 -0.24
N ALA A 53 53.51 5.09 0.78
CA ALA A 53 53.28 3.66 0.71
C ALA A 53 51.77 3.35 0.62
N SER A 54 51.41 2.28 -0.09
CA SER A 54 50.04 1.77 -0.08
C SER A 54 49.63 1.38 1.34
N LEU A 55 48.51 1.91 1.81
CA LEU A 55 47.99 1.67 3.16
C LEU A 55 46.93 0.56 3.14
N SER A 56 46.94 -0.27 4.18
CA SER A 56 45.86 -1.19 4.52
C SER A 56 45.41 -0.92 5.95
N PHE A 57 44.10 -0.91 6.17
CA PHE A 57 43.50 -0.68 7.46
C PHE A 57 42.81 -1.93 7.98
N SER A 58 42.72 -2.02 9.30
CA SER A 58 41.89 -2.99 10.02
C SER A 58 41.42 -2.32 11.30
N PHE A 59 40.30 -2.76 11.84
CA PHE A 59 39.79 -2.31 13.13
C PHE A 59 39.44 -3.49 14.02
N GLU A 60 39.38 -3.25 15.32
CA GLU A 60 38.95 -4.22 16.32
C GLU A 60 37.95 -3.54 17.28
N MET A 61 36.73 -4.07 17.30
CA MET A 61 35.68 -3.79 18.27
C MET A 61 35.21 -5.15 18.83
N PRO A 62 35.58 -5.54 20.06
CA PRO A 62 35.54 -6.94 20.53
C PRO A 62 34.19 -7.67 20.41
N ASP A 63 33.08 -6.95 20.51
CA ASP A 63 31.72 -7.51 20.50
C ASP A 63 30.95 -7.20 19.21
N LEU A 64 31.60 -6.53 18.24
CA LEU A 64 31.00 -6.25 16.93
C LEU A 64 31.43 -7.34 15.94
N PRO A 65 30.49 -8.01 15.22
CA PRO A 65 30.87 -8.90 14.14
C PRO A 65 31.63 -8.14 13.05
N ALA A 66 32.57 -8.80 12.37
CA ALA A 66 33.44 -8.16 11.37
C ALA A 66 32.70 -7.56 10.17
N SER A 67 31.43 -7.93 9.94
CA SER A 67 30.54 -7.35 8.93
C SER A 67 29.72 -6.16 9.44
N GLY A 68 29.83 -5.80 10.72
CA GLY A 68 29.02 -4.75 11.34
C GLY A 68 29.55 -3.33 11.11
N ALA A 69 30.78 -3.18 10.61
CA ALA A 69 31.38 -1.89 10.26
C ALA A 69 32.45 -2.09 9.19
N GLU A 70 32.77 -1.03 8.45
CA GLU A 70 33.73 -1.07 7.34
C GLU A 70 34.88 -0.11 7.57
N ILE A 71 36.09 -0.50 7.15
CA ILE A 71 37.25 0.37 7.14
C ILE A 71 37.99 0.24 5.81
N TYR A 72 38.31 1.37 5.18
CA TYR A 72 38.99 1.39 3.90
C TYR A 72 40.03 2.50 3.82
N ALA A 73 41.02 2.34 2.95
CA ALA A 73 42.02 3.37 2.70
C ALA A 73 41.43 4.48 1.81
N SER A 74 41.73 5.74 2.14
CA SER A 74 41.37 6.91 1.36
C SER A 74 42.64 7.51 0.76
N GLY A 75 43.15 6.85 -0.28
CA GLY A 75 44.44 7.18 -0.91
C GLY A 75 45.65 6.85 -0.02
N THR A 76 46.74 7.60 -0.18
CA THR A 76 47.98 7.42 0.61
C THR A 76 48.01 8.25 1.90
N ALA A 77 47.02 9.13 2.11
CA ALA A 77 47.01 10.10 3.22
C ALA A 77 46.16 9.66 4.43
N GLY A 78 45.43 8.54 4.35
CA GLY A 78 44.58 8.09 5.45
C GLY A 78 43.62 6.96 5.08
N GLY A 79 42.66 6.74 5.96
CA GLY A 79 41.55 5.80 5.80
C GLY A 79 40.25 6.36 6.39
N ARG A 80 39.15 5.64 6.23
CA ARG A 80 37.86 5.98 6.81
C ARG A 80 37.22 4.74 7.42
N LEU A 81 36.72 4.88 8.64
CA LEU A 81 35.85 3.90 9.31
C LEU A 81 34.40 4.36 9.15
N ARG A 82 33.52 3.46 8.71
CA ARG A 82 32.07 3.68 8.57
C ARG A 82 31.34 2.65 9.43
N TRP A 83 30.44 3.11 10.30
CA TRP A 83 29.64 2.24 11.17
C TRP A 83 28.26 2.86 11.44
N THR A 84 27.19 2.07 11.31
CA THR A 84 25.83 2.47 11.68
C THR A 84 25.40 1.59 12.86
N PRO A 85 25.41 2.10 14.10
CA PRO A 85 25.10 1.29 15.27
C PRO A 85 23.60 0.96 15.36
N LEU A 86 23.30 -0.23 15.88
CA LEU A 86 21.94 -0.71 16.15
C LEU A 86 21.50 -0.39 17.59
N ALA A 87 20.21 -0.49 17.87
CA ALA A 87 19.66 -0.26 19.22
C ALA A 87 20.29 -1.17 20.28
N SER A 88 20.55 -2.44 19.93
CA SER A 88 21.28 -3.38 20.80
C SER A 88 22.70 -2.96 21.15
N GLN A 89 23.26 -1.97 20.46
CA GLN A 89 24.64 -1.51 20.56
C GLN A 89 24.74 -0.17 21.30
N GLU A 90 23.73 0.23 22.06
CA GLU A 90 23.81 1.40 22.93
C GLU A 90 24.99 1.30 23.92
N GLY A 91 25.64 2.43 24.15
CA GLY A 91 26.71 2.57 25.14
C GLY A 91 28.08 2.84 24.54
N ALA A 92 29.11 2.68 25.37
CA ALA A 92 30.48 3.03 24.99
C ALA A 92 31.22 1.85 24.35
N TRP A 93 31.67 2.03 23.11
CA TRP A 93 32.44 1.05 22.35
C TRP A 93 33.90 1.48 22.23
N SER A 94 34.81 0.56 22.55
CA SER A 94 36.24 0.78 22.35
C SER A 94 36.63 0.32 20.95
N CYS A 95 37.04 1.25 20.08
CA CYS A 95 37.50 0.96 18.73
C CYS A 95 39.02 1.10 18.64
N THR A 96 39.71 0.04 18.22
CA THR A 96 41.14 0.11 17.90
C THR A 96 41.35 0.00 16.41
N VAL A 97 41.91 1.03 15.80
CA VAL A 97 42.26 1.05 14.38
C VAL A 97 43.75 0.74 14.23
N ARG A 98 44.08 -0.06 13.21
CA ARG A 98 45.45 -0.37 12.80
C ARG A 98 45.65 -0.01 11.34
N VAL A 99 46.71 0.74 11.05
CA VAL A 99 47.22 0.96 9.69
C VAL A 99 48.51 0.16 9.47
N SER A 100 48.70 -0.37 8.27
CA SER A 100 49.95 -1.00 7.84
C SER A 100 50.24 -0.66 6.37
N GLY A 101 51.52 -0.53 6.02
CA GLY A 101 51.93 -0.13 4.67
C GLY A 101 53.44 0.04 4.54
N GLY A 102 54.02 -0.37 3.41
CA GLY A 102 55.46 -0.20 3.15
C GLY A 102 56.42 -0.91 4.13
N GLY A 103 55.91 -1.79 5.00
CA GLY A 103 56.66 -2.43 6.09
C GLY A 103 56.58 -1.73 7.45
N GLY A 104 55.89 -0.59 7.55
CA GLY A 104 55.52 0.08 8.80
C GLY A 104 54.09 -0.26 9.23
N SER A 105 53.77 -0.01 10.50
CA SER A 105 52.41 -0.13 11.05
C SER A 105 52.24 0.77 12.27
N ASP A 106 51.02 1.26 12.48
CA ASP A 106 50.64 2.01 13.68
C ASP A 106 49.23 1.66 14.14
N THR A 107 48.90 1.96 15.39
CA THR A 107 47.60 1.69 16.00
C THR A 107 47.14 2.83 16.87
N GLU A 108 45.84 3.13 16.82
CA GLU A 108 45.20 4.12 17.67
C GLU A 108 43.88 3.58 18.23
N THR A 109 43.55 3.95 19.46
CA THR A 109 42.31 3.53 20.13
C THR A 109 41.52 4.77 20.59
N PHE A 110 40.22 4.79 20.29
CA PHE A 110 39.29 5.85 20.72
C PHE A 110 37.95 5.22 21.15
N VAL A 111 37.11 6.00 21.84
CA VAL A 111 35.78 5.56 22.27
C VAL A 111 34.72 6.10 21.33
N ILE A 112 33.73 5.27 21.01
CA ILE A 112 32.51 5.66 20.31
C ILE A 112 31.36 5.53 21.31
N ASN A 113 30.73 6.63 21.68
CA ASN A 113 29.53 6.62 22.51
C ASN A 113 28.30 6.56 21.61
N VAL A 114 27.65 5.40 21.59
CA VAL A 114 26.37 5.21 20.92
C VAL A 114 25.27 5.68 21.87
N GLN A 115 24.55 6.72 21.48
CA GLN A 115 23.42 7.25 22.22
C GLN A 115 22.12 6.71 21.63
N SER A 116 21.22 6.20 22.47
CA SER A 116 19.82 6.05 22.11
C SER A 116 19.14 7.41 22.22
N SER A 117 18.23 7.70 21.28
CA SER A 117 17.15 8.68 21.50
C SER A 117 15.92 7.91 21.94
N ASP A 118 15.22 8.42 22.95
CA ASP A 118 13.88 7.98 23.33
C ASP A 118 12.99 8.10 22.08
N SER A 119 12.80 6.98 21.39
CA SER A 119 12.15 6.91 20.08
C SER A 119 10.87 6.11 20.24
N ALA A 120 9.74 6.73 19.91
CA ALA A 120 8.54 5.95 19.70
C ALA A 120 8.58 5.32 18.28
N PRO A 121 7.82 4.23 18.06
CA PRO A 121 7.73 3.62 16.75
C PRO A 121 7.07 4.55 15.72
N VAL A 122 7.59 4.57 14.50
CA VAL A 122 7.07 5.36 13.37
C VAL A 122 6.78 4.45 12.19
N PHE A 123 5.58 4.54 11.62
CA PHE A 123 5.23 3.85 10.38
C PHE A 123 5.97 4.48 9.20
N ILE A 124 6.81 3.66 8.55
CA ILE A 124 7.44 4.00 7.27
C ILE A 124 6.46 3.68 6.14
N GLN A 125 5.78 2.54 6.27
CA GLN A 125 4.70 2.10 5.41
C GLN A 125 3.67 1.30 6.23
N PRO A 126 2.41 1.25 5.82
CA PRO A 126 1.88 1.83 4.59
C PRO A 126 1.73 3.36 4.65
N GLY A 127 1.48 4.00 3.50
CA GLY A 127 1.18 5.43 3.44
C GLY A 127 -0.20 5.76 4.06
N ALA A 128 -0.83 6.85 3.64
CA ALA A 128 -2.17 7.22 4.11
C ALA A 128 -3.30 6.33 3.52
N GLY A 129 -2.99 5.52 2.51
CA GLY A 129 -3.96 4.64 1.88
C GLY A 129 -3.45 4.02 0.57
N GLY A 130 -4.30 3.20 -0.05
CA GLY A 130 -4.07 2.63 -1.37
C GLY A 130 -5.37 2.27 -2.09
N THR A 131 -5.27 2.11 -3.40
CA THR A 131 -6.39 1.80 -4.28
C THR A 131 -6.16 0.47 -4.97
N TYR A 132 -7.15 -0.41 -4.89
CA TYR A 132 -7.06 -1.81 -5.29
C TYR A 132 -8.13 -2.12 -6.34
N ASP A 133 -7.69 -2.49 -7.53
CA ASP A 133 -8.58 -2.93 -8.60
C ASP A 133 -8.87 -4.43 -8.43
N LEU A 134 -10.06 -4.74 -7.92
CA LEU A 134 -10.48 -6.11 -7.65
C LEU A 134 -10.66 -6.94 -8.92
N SER A 135 -10.67 -6.30 -10.09
CA SER A 135 -10.62 -7.01 -11.37
C SER A 135 -9.22 -7.55 -11.71
N ARG A 136 -8.18 -7.05 -11.04
CA ARG A 136 -6.78 -7.46 -11.22
C ARG A 136 -6.33 -8.37 -10.08
N GLU A 137 -6.59 -7.96 -8.85
CA GLU A 137 -6.23 -8.69 -7.64
C GLU A 137 -7.45 -8.80 -6.72
N PRO A 138 -8.00 -10.01 -6.51
CA PRO A 138 -9.23 -10.21 -5.74
C PRO A 138 -9.07 -9.98 -4.24
N CYS A 139 -7.83 -9.81 -3.77
CA CYS A 139 -7.50 -9.59 -2.37
C CYS A 139 -6.62 -8.34 -2.24
N VAL A 140 -6.88 -7.59 -1.18
CA VAL A 140 -6.09 -6.47 -0.72
C VAL A 140 -4.92 -7.00 0.11
N ALA A 141 -3.70 -6.58 -0.21
CA ALA A 141 -2.51 -6.83 0.58
C ALA A 141 -1.85 -5.51 0.98
N VAL A 142 -1.48 -5.40 2.25
CA VAL A 142 -0.84 -4.22 2.84
C VAL A 142 0.39 -4.69 3.61
N HIS A 143 1.56 -4.27 3.15
CA HIS A 143 2.80 -4.45 3.90
C HIS A 143 2.99 -3.28 4.88
N VAL A 144 3.40 -3.60 6.10
CA VAL A 144 3.57 -2.67 7.20
C VAL A 144 5.02 -2.72 7.66
N GLU A 145 5.63 -1.56 7.81
CA GLU A 145 6.99 -1.42 8.32
C GLU A 145 7.09 -0.25 9.28
N VAL A 146 7.73 -0.51 10.41
CA VAL A 146 7.88 0.43 11.51
C VAL A 146 9.36 0.64 11.80
N LYS A 147 9.78 1.90 11.74
CA LYS A 147 11.08 2.34 12.23
C LYS A 147 10.97 2.64 13.71
N ASP A 148 12.01 2.27 14.44
CA ASP A 148 12.15 2.60 15.85
C ASP A 148 13.65 2.56 16.16
N ASP A 149 14.22 3.64 16.69
CA ASP A 149 15.67 3.79 16.79
C ASP A 149 16.24 3.26 18.11
N ASP A 150 15.45 2.92 19.12
CA ASP A 150 15.94 2.42 20.42
C ASP A 150 15.42 1.03 20.79
N SER A 151 14.49 0.48 20.02
CA SER A 151 13.87 -0.82 20.28
C SER A 151 14.31 -1.91 19.30
N LEU A 152 14.47 -3.14 19.82
CA LEU A 152 14.76 -4.31 19.00
C LEU A 152 13.50 -4.78 18.25
N PRO A 153 13.63 -5.45 17.09
CA PRO A 153 12.47 -5.94 16.36
C PRO A 153 11.51 -6.80 17.19
N ALA A 154 12.02 -7.60 18.12
CA ALA A 154 11.20 -8.45 18.98
C ALA A 154 10.43 -7.70 20.09
N ALA A 155 10.76 -6.43 20.33
CA ALA A 155 10.09 -5.59 21.31
C ALA A 155 8.92 -4.79 20.70
N ILE A 156 8.99 -4.53 19.39
CA ILE A 156 7.92 -3.87 18.64
C ILE A 156 6.72 -4.80 18.47
N ARG A 157 5.54 -4.26 18.73
CA ARG A 157 4.25 -4.88 18.47
C ARG A 157 3.49 -4.05 17.47
N ILE A 158 3.13 -4.66 16.35
CA ILE A 158 2.20 -4.10 15.37
C ILE A 158 0.84 -4.74 15.63
N LEU A 159 -0.19 -3.90 15.78
CA LEU A 159 -1.54 -4.32 16.16
C LEU A 159 -2.54 -3.68 15.20
N GLU A 160 -3.59 -4.43 14.88
CA GLU A 160 -4.80 -3.91 14.25
C GLU A 160 -5.73 -3.34 15.33
N ARG A 161 -6.23 -2.12 15.12
CA ARG A 161 -7.20 -1.42 15.96
C ARG A 161 -8.62 -1.79 15.54
N ASP A 162 -9.54 -1.69 16.49
CA ASP A 162 -10.96 -1.84 16.20
C ASP A 162 -11.51 -0.54 15.56
N PRO A 163 -12.55 -0.63 14.71
CA PRO A 163 -13.15 -1.86 14.20
C PRO A 163 -12.24 -2.59 13.20
N ARG A 164 -12.16 -3.92 13.32
CA ARG A 164 -11.39 -4.74 12.37
C ARG A 164 -12.22 -5.04 11.13
N ILE A 165 -11.54 -5.15 10.00
CA ILE A 165 -12.17 -5.59 8.75
C ILE A 165 -12.37 -7.10 8.82
N ASP A 166 -13.62 -7.54 8.79
CA ASP A 166 -13.95 -8.96 8.90
C ASP A 166 -13.41 -9.78 7.72
N GLY A 167 -12.80 -10.92 8.05
CA GLY A 167 -12.10 -11.78 7.10
C GLY A 167 -10.64 -11.39 6.83
N ALA A 168 -10.16 -10.29 7.38
CA ALA A 168 -8.77 -9.89 7.27
C ALA A 168 -7.84 -10.67 8.21
N THR A 169 -6.56 -10.75 7.84
CA THR A 169 -5.52 -11.39 8.65
C THR A 169 -4.27 -10.52 8.73
N LEU A 170 -3.75 -10.31 9.94
CA LEU A 170 -2.47 -9.66 10.21
C LEU A 170 -1.43 -10.68 10.67
N SER A 171 -0.30 -10.75 9.98
CA SER A 171 0.86 -11.59 10.32
C SER A 171 2.05 -10.70 10.66
N THR A 172 2.48 -10.69 11.93
CA THR A 172 3.57 -9.83 12.40
C THR A 172 4.92 -10.53 12.43
N ASN A 173 5.99 -9.82 12.07
CA ASN A 173 7.39 -10.25 12.15
C ASN A 173 8.28 -9.13 12.72
N GLY A 174 8.03 -8.74 13.97
CA GLY A 174 8.77 -7.69 14.67
C GLY A 174 8.43 -6.29 14.15
N LYS A 175 9.39 -5.64 13.49
CA LYS A 175 9.21 -4.30 12.88
C LYS A 175 8.43 -4.31 11.57
N GLN A 176 8.03 -5.48 11.09
CA GLN A 176 7.25 -5.64 9.88
C GLN A 176 5.98 -6.44 10.15
N ALA A 177 4.95 -6.23 9.34
CA ALA A 177 3.78 -7.09 9.30
C ALA A 177 3.18 -7.14 7.90
N ASP A 178 2.53 -8.25 7.58
CA ASP A 178 1.74 -8.40 6.36
C ASP A 178 0.28 -8.51 6.75
N TRP A 179 -0.54 -7.63 6.20
CA TRP A 179 -1.99 -7.66 6.33
C TRP A 179 -2.61 -8.05 5.00
N SER A 180 -3.60 -8.94 5.03
CA SER A 180 -4.31 -9.38 3.83
C SER A 180 -5.80 -9.55 4.07
N TRP A 181 -6.60 -9.22 3.07
CA TRP A 181 -8.05 -9.32 3.11
C TRP A 181 -8.61 -9.57 1.72
N CYS A 182 -9.51 -10.54 1.59
CA CYS A 182 -10.22 -10.83 0.35
C CYS A 182 -11.67 -10.39 0.52
N PRO A 183 -12.06 -9.19 0.04
CA PRO A 183 -13.38 -8.60 0.27
C PRO A 183 -14.50 -9.44 -0.33
N THR A 184 -15.42 -9.93 0.50
CA THR A 184 -16.61 -10.64 0.01
C THR A 184 -17.48 -9.72 -0.88
N PRO A 185 -18.29 -10.27 -1.79
CA PRO A 185 -19.23 -9.50 -2.60
C PRO A 185 -20.15 -8.58 -1.79
N ALA A 186 -20.67 -9.06 -0.66
CA ALA A 186 -21.43 -8.23 0.28
C ALA A 186 -20.62 -7.05 0.85
N GLN A 187 -19.32 -7.23 1.11
CA GLN A 187 -18.43 -6.13 1.52
C GLN A 187 -18.16 -5.16 0.37
N ILE A 188 -17.95 -5.64 -0.86
CA ILE A 188 -17.75 -4.77 -2.04
C ILE A 188 -18.97 -3.90 -2.28
N ASP A 189 -20.17 -4.45 -2.10
CA ASP A 189 -21.43 -3.73 -2.29
C ASP A 189 -21.77 -2.79 -1.14
N ALA A 190 -21.30 -3.09 0.08
CA ALA A 190 -21.57 -2.26 1.25
C ALA A 190 -20.80 -0.94 1.23
N ALA A 191 -19.55 -0.96 0.77
CA ALA A 191 -18.67 0.22 0.72
C ALA A 191 -17.57 0.06 -0.33
N ASP A 192 -17.22 1.14 -1.02
CA ASP A 192 -16.02 1.22 -1.87
C ASP A 192 -14.77 1.59 -1.05
N ARG A 193 -14.92 1.94 0.23
CA ARG A 193 -13.81 2.36 1.11
C ARG A 193 -13.86 1.71 2.47
N TYR A 194 -12.68 1.36 2.96
CA TYR A 194 -12.48 0.75 4.27
C TYR A 194 -11.27 1.39 4.95
N THR A 195 -11.34 1.61 6.27
CA THR A 195 -10.21 2.09 7.05
C THR A 195 -9.56 0.93 7.78
N LEU A 196 -8.31 0.63 7.44
CA LEU A 196 -7.46 -0.27 8.22
C LEU A 196 -6.77 0.54 9.31
N GLY A 197 -7.23 0.39 10.55
CA GLY A 197 -6.60 0.98 11.73
C GLY A 197 -5.39 0.16 12.18
N LEU A 198 -4.19 0.70 12.05
CA LEU A 198 -2.95 0.10 12.55
C LEU A 198 -2.43 0.84 13.77
N SER A 199 -1.59 0.16 14.51
CA SER A 199 -0.85 0.77 15.60
C SER A 199 0.45 0.04 15.92
N ALA A 200 1.45 0.80 16.37
CA ALA A 200 2.74 0.28 16.75
C ALA A 200 3.08 0.68 18.18
N GLN A 201 3.67 -0.24 18.94
CA GLN A 201 4.05 -0.02 20.32
C GLN A 201 5.40 -0.70 20.63
N ASP A 202 6.26 0.03 21.33
CA ASP A 202 7.49 -0.45 21.95
C ASP A 202 7.29 -0.68 23.47
N GLU A 203 8.38 -0.88 24.21
CA GLU A 203 8.36 -1.04 25.67
C GLU A 203 8.20 0.26 26.47
N SER A 204 8.49 1.41 25.87
CA SER A 204 8.69 2.69 26.58
C SER A 204 7.54 3.66 26.38
N HIS A 205 6.90 3.61 25.21
CA HIS A 205 5.99 4.66 24.75
C HIS A 205 4.52 4.20 24.68
N ALA A 206 3.66 5.20 24.54
CA ALA A 206 2.27 4.94 24.20
C ALA A 206 2.18 4.37 22.78
N LEU A 207 1.11 3.64 22.53
CA LEU A 207 0.79 3.10 21.22
C LEU A 207 0.61 4.25 20.20
N VAL A 208 1.29 4.15 19.07
CA VAL A 208 1.27 5.12 17.97
C VAL A 208 0.28 4.63 16.91
N PRO A 209 -0.85 5.34 16.68
CA PRO A 209 -1.86 4.95 15.70
C PRO A 209 -1.47 5.38 14.28
N HIS A 210 -1.93 4.62 13.29
CA HIS A 210 -1.81 4.92 11.87
C HIS A 210 -3.03 4.39 11.12
N ASP A 211 -3.72 5.26 10.38
CA ASP A 211 -4.89 4.85 9.58
C ASP A 211 -4.54 4.74 8.11
N TYR A 212 -4.97 3.64 7.50
CA TYR A 212 -4.75 3.34 6.10
C TYR A 212 -6.11 3.21 5.41
N VAL A 213 -6.42 4.13 4.51
CA VAL A 213 -7.66 4.07 3.73
C VAL A 213 -7.48 3.14 2.53
N ILE A 214 -8.26 2.07 2.47
CA ILE A 214 -8.37 1.14 1.34
C ILE A 214 -9.50 1.65 0.45
N VAL A 215 -9.22 1.87 -0.83
CA VAL A 215 -10.24 2.17 -1.85
C VAL A 215 -10.33 0.98 -2.80
N LEU A 216 -11.52 0.37 -2.89
CA LEU A 216 -11.82 -0.71 -3.80
C LEU A 216 -12.29 -0.10 -5.13
N ARG A 217 -11.66 -0.50 -6.24
CA ARG A 217 -12.07 -0.15 -7.60
C ARG A 217 -12.71 -1.38 -8.24
N GLY A 218 -13.94 -1.22 -8.68
CA GLY A 218 -14.66 -2.20 -9.49
C GLY A 218 -15.03 -1.64 -10.87
N ALA A 219 -15.50 -2.50 -11.76
CA ALA A 219 -16.14 -2.04 -12.99
C ALA A 219 -17.41 -1.27 -12.60
N GLY A 220 -17.46 0.04 -12.92
CA GLY A 220 -18.60 0.90 -12.64
C GLY A 220 -19.89 0.27 -13.17
N ARG A 221 -20.99 0.39 -12.41
CA ARG A 221 -22.27 -0.20 -12.80
C ARG A 221 -22.90 0.65 -13.91
N PRO A 222 -23.30 0.04 -15.05
CA PRO A 222 -24.05 0.77 -16.07
C PRO A 222 -25.45 1.13 -15.55
N ASP A 223 -25.98 2.27 -15.99
CA ASP A 223 -27.36 2.73 -15.77
C ASP A 223 -27.75 3.15 -14.33
N CYS A 224 -26.79 3.62 -13.52
CA CYS A 224 -27.11 4.28 -12.25
C CYS A 224 -27.94 5.57 -12.44
N PRO A 225 -28.94 5.84 -11.57
CA PRO A 225 -29.63 7.12 -11.55
C PRO A 225 -28.68 8.24 -11.09
N GLY A 226 -29.02 9.50 -11.38
CA GLY A 226 -28.25 10.67 -10.94
C GLY A 226 -27.16 11.11 -11.93
N ALA A 227 -26.35 12.11 -11.54
CA ALA A 227 -25.31 12.66 -12.39
C ALA A 227 -23.95 12.53 -11.70
N PRO A 228 -22.89 12.10 -12.42
CA PRO A 228 -21.57 11.94 -11.80
C PRO A 228 -21.01 13.27 -11.27
N PRO A 229 -20.17 13.23 -10.20
CA PRO A 229 -19.58 14.43 -9.61
C PRO A 229 -18.83 15.33 -10.59
N ASP A 230 -19.02 16.64 -10.48
CA ASP A 230 -18.21 17.65 -11.19
C ASP A 230 -17.00 18.07 -10.33
N ILE A 231 -15.79 17.74 -10.80
CA ILE A 231 -14.54 17.99 -10.09
C ILE A 231 -13.74 19.10 -10.75
N VAL A 232 -13.48 20.18 -10.00
CA VAL A 232 -12.66 21.31 -10.44
C VAL A 232 -11.50 21.53 -9.47
N SER A 233 -10.29 21.13 -9.85
CA SER A 233 -9.09 21.54 -9.13
C SER A 233 -8.83 23.04 -9.32
N THR A 234 -8.70 23.75 -8.20
CA THR A 234 -8.50 25.21 -8.13
C THR A 234 -7.08 25.60 -7.68
N SER A 235 -6.28 24.66 -7.19
CA SER A 235 -4.87 24.89 -6.82
C SER A 235 -4.07 23.59 -6.94
N PRO A 236 -2.76 23.64 -7.28
CA PRO A 236 -1.98 24.83 -7.64
C PRO A 236 -2.30 25.36 -9.04
N GLN A 237 -2.32 26.69 -9.18
CA GLN A 237 -2.45 27.39 -10.48
C GLN A 237 -1.09 27.67 -11.12
N ASP A 238 -0.05 27.79 -10.28
CA ASP A 238 1.31 28.03 -10.74
C ASP A 238 1.95 26.75 -11.29
N THR A 239 2.70 26.90 -12.37
CA THR A 239 3.45 25.78 -12.99
C THR A 239 4.71 25.41 -12.21
N LEU A 240 5.15 26.26 -11.27
CA LEU A 240 6.28 26.02 -10.38
C LEU A 240 5.95 26.57 -8.99
N VAL A 241 5.92 25.68 -7.99
CA VAL A 241 5.69 26.00 -6.59
C VAL A 241 7.03 25.94 -5.85
N ARG A 242 7.37 27.00 -5.11
CA ARG A 242 8.56 27.06 -4.26
C ARG A 242 8.12 27.24 -2.82
N THR A 243 8.19 26.16 -2.04
CA THR A 243 7.74 26.19 -0.65
C THR A 243 8.54 25.24 0.24
N ALA A 244 8.68 25.61 1.51
CA ALA A 244 9.20 24.73 2.55
C ALA A 244 8.09 23.85 3.19
N LEU A 245 6.82 24.18 2.93
CA LEU A 245 5.65 23.45 3.44
C LEU A 245 5.23 22.34 2.49
N ASP A 246 4.25 21.54 2.91
CA ASP A 246 3.62 20.55 2.05
C ASP A 246 2.86 21.22 0.89
N TYR A 247 2.78 20.55 -0.26
CA TYR A 247 2.19 21.12 -1.47
C TYR A 247 0.67 21.00 -1.42
N ARG A 248 -0.01 22.12 -1.17
CA ARG A 248 -1.46 22.19 -1.09
C ARG A 248 -2.12 22.05 -2.46
N VAL A 249 -3.10 21.15 -2.54
CA VAL A 249 -4.03 20.97 -3.67
C VAL A 249 -5.42 21.32 -3.18
N ASP A 250 -6.09 22.21 -3.90
CA ASP A 250 -7.46 22.64 -3.61
C ASP A 250 -8.39 22.17 -4.72
N ALA A 251 -9.56 21.67 -4.36
CA ALA A 251 -10.59 21.23 -5.28
C ALA A 251 -11.98 21.73 -4.86
N VAL A 252 -12.82 22.00 -5.85
CA VAL A 252 -14.25 22.17 -5.67
C VAL A 252 -14.92 20.96 -6.29
N VAL A 253 -15.69 20.22 -5.50
CA VAL A 253 -16.39 19.02 -5.95
C VAL A 253 -17.89 19.23 -5.73
N ARG A 254 -18.67 19.08 -6.79
CA ARG A 254 -20.11 19.28 -6.76
C ARG A 254 -20.81 18.03 -7.20
N ASP A 255 -21.93 17.77 -6.54
CA ASP A 255 -22.79 16.66 -6.85
C ASP A 255 -24.26 17.07 -6.67
N ASP A 256 -25.21 16.38 -7.32
CA ASP A 256 -26.64 16.68 -7.19
C ASP A 256 -27.32 15.99 -6.00
N VAL A 257 -26.76 14.88 -5.50
CA VAL A 257 -27.25 14.14 -4.32
C VAL A 257 -26.28 14.29 -3.13
N GLY A 258 -24.99 14.49 -3.40
CA GLY A 258 -23.96 14.63 -2.38
C GLY A 258 -22.73 13.78 -2.69
N LEU A 259 -21.71 13.89 -1.85
CA LEU A 259 -20.60 12.95 -1.91
C LEU A 259 -20.81 11.91 -0.81
N LYS A 260 -20.59 10.65 -1.14
CA LYS A 260 -20.55 9.57 -0.14
C LYS A 260 -19.40 9.77 0.84
N ASP A 261 -18.23 10.08 0.30
CA ASP A 261 -17.01 10.25 1.07
C ASP A 261 -16.24 11.50 0.61
N PRO A 262 -15.36 12.06 1.47
CA PRO A 262 -14.44 13.09 1.03
C PRO A 262 -13.64 12.65 -0.22
N PRO A 263 -13.37 13.55 -1.18
CA PRO A 263 -12.58 13.22 -2.36
C PRO A 263 -11.21 12.62 -2.03
N ILE A 264 -10.64 11.86 -2.96
CA ILE A 264 -9.28 11.31 -2.88
C ILE A 264 -8.35 12.09 -3.81
N LEU A 265 -7.19 12.50 -3.30
CA LEU A 265 -6.08 13.00 -4.10
C LEU A 265 -5.14 11.85 -4.43
N TYR A 266 -5.10 11.45 -5.70
CA TYR A 266 -4.05 10.61 -6.23
C TYR A 266 -2.90 11.46 -6.71
N TRP A 267 -1.67 11.17 -6.29
CA TRP A 267 -0.48 11.85 -6.77
C TRP A 267 0.70 10.91 -7.02
N SER A 268 1.56 11.33 -7.94
CA SER A 268 2.81 10.62 -8.26
C SER A 268 3.89 11.63 -8.70
N THR A 269 5.14 11.32 -8.42
CA THR A 269 6.29 12.02 -9.02
C THR A 269 6.66 11.47 -10.39
N GLU A 270 6.11 10.31 -10.74
CA GLU A 270 6.21 9.69 -12.06
C GLU A 270 5.06 10.18 -12.95
N ALA A 271 5.37 10.43 -14.22
CA ALA A 271 4.31 10.64 -15.20
C ALA A 271 3.61 9.31 -15.47
N PRO A 272 2.26 9.25 -15.45
CA PRO A 272 1.54 8.04 -15.80
C PRO A 272 1.82 7.64 -17.24
N SER A 273 1.85 6.33 -17.48
CA SER A 273 2.10 5.74 -18.80
C SER A 273 1.04 6.14 -19.83
N ASP A 274 -0.23 6.25 -19.41
CA ASP A 274 -1.32 6.89 -20.16
C ASP A 274 -1.83 8.14 -19.43
N PRO A 275 -1.40 9.34 -19.82
CA PRO A 275 -1.90 10.59 -19.23
C PRO A 275 -3.39 10.86 -19.46
N ALA A 276 -4.03 10.21 -20.44
CA ALA A 276 -5.46 10.38 -20.70
C ALA A 276 -6.32 9.50 -19.78
N HIS A 277 -5.80 8.34 -19.37
CA HIS A 277 -6.43 7.41 -18.42
C HIS A 277 -5.38 6.92 -17.41
N PRO A 278 -4.98 7.78 -16.48
CA PRO A 278 -3.94 7.43 -15.52
C PRO A 278 -4.38 6.25 -14.64
N ASP A 279 -3.50 5.26 -14.50
CA ASP A 279 -3.73 4.13 -13.62
C ASP A 279 -3.50 4.54 -12.16
N VAL A 280 -4.57 4.97 -11.49
CA VAL A 280 -4.50 5.52 -10.13
C VAL A 280 -4.09 4.52 -9.06
N THR A 281 -4.11 3.21 -9.35
CA THR A 281 -3.57 2.18 -8.44
C THR A 281 -2.05 2.29 -8.27
N ALA A 282 -1.36 2.95 -9.20
CA ALA A 282 0.08 3.25 -9.12
C ALA A 282 0.39 4.60 -8.43
N PHE A 283 -0.64 5.33 -7.98
CA PHE A 283 -0.50 6.63 -7.34
C PHE A 283 -0.52 6.48 -5.82
N ARG A 284 0.17 7.40 -5.14
CA ARG A 284 -0.04 7.60 -3.70
C ARG A 284 -1.37 8.31 -3.51
N GLN A 285 -2.06 8.03 -2.42
CA GLN A 285 -3.35 8.67 -2.15
C GLN A 285 -3.34 9.46 -0.84
N LEU A 286 -4.18 10.50 -0.80
CA LEU A 286 -4.49 11.28 0.38
C LEU A 286 -5.99 11.57 0.41
N VAL A 287 -6.61 11.51 1.57
CA VAL A 287 -8.01 11.91 1.74
C VAL A 287 -8.09 13.43 1.84
N PHE A 288 -8.99 14.05 1.09
CA PHE A 288 -9.23 15.47 1.20
C PHE A 288 -9.87 15.83 2.55
N VAL A 289 -9.58 17.03 3.04
CA VAL A 289 -10.23 17.68 4.16
C VAL A 289 -11.28 18.64 3.61
N SER A 290 -12.49 18.64 4.18
CA SER A 290 -13.53 19.61 3.83
C SER A 290 -13.22 20.99 4.40
N ASP A 291 -13.28 22.02 3.55
CA ASP A 291 -13.27 23.44 3.94
C ASP A 291 -14.70 23.98 4.19
N GLY A 292 -15.71 23.11 4.09
CA GLY A 292 -17.13 23.43 4.17
C GLY A 292 -17.78 23.67 2.79
N GLY A 293 -19.01 23.18 2.63
CA GLY A 293 -19.69 23.16 1.34
C GLY A 293 -18.94 22.31 0.31
N ASP A 294 -18.87 22.79 -0.94
CA ASP A 294 -18.24 22.07 -2.05
C ASP A 294 -16.69 22.13 -2.06
N ALA A 295 -16.07 22.77 -1.07
CA ALA A 295 -14.64 23.09 -1.10
C ALA A 295 -13.81 22.10 -0.27
N TYR A 296 -12.70 21.65 -0.84
CA TYR A 296 -11.83 20.64 -0.25
C TYR A 296 -10.36 20.97 -0.46
N HIS A 297 -9.50 20.60 0.48
CA HIS A 297 -8.04 20.64 0.30
C HIS A 297 -7.33 19.36 0.77
N ALA A 298 -6.17 19.08 0.18
CA ALA A 298 -5.24 18.05 0.61
C ALA A 298 -3.79 18.59 0.48
N ALA A 299 -2.85 18.02 1.23
CA ALA A 299 -1.46 18.47 1.24
C ALA A 299 -0.52 17.31 0.91
N ILE A 300 0.16 17.39 -0.25
CA ILE A 300 1.16 16.42 -0.65
C ILE A 300 2.43 16.66 0.16
N PRO A 301 3.00 15.64 0.85
CA PRO A 301 4.25 15.79 1.59
C PRO A 301 5.35 16.49 0.79
N ASN A 302 6.09 17.41 1.43
CA ASN A 302 7.20 18.08 0.78
C ASN A 302 8.28 17.05 0.36
N LEU A 303 8.75 17.13 -0.89
CA LEU A 303 9.70 16.16 -1.45
C LEU A 303 11.16 16.43 -1.04
N GLY A 304 11.43 17.48 -0.26
CA GLY A 304 12.80 17.84 0.14
C GLY A 304 13.71 18.18 -1.04
N VAL A 305 13.17 18.81 -2.09
CA VAL A 305 13.90 19.06 -3.35
C VAL A 305 15.18 19.87 -3.09
N PRO A 306 16.37 19.37 -3.47
CA PRO A 306 17.64 20.06 -3.24
C PRO A 306 17.73 21.44 -3.91
N PRO A 307 18.58 22.34 -3.39
CA PRO A 307 18.81 23.66 -3.98
C PRO A 307 19.22 23.59 -5.45
N GLY A 308 18.45 24.24 -6.32
CA GLY A 308 18.71 24.31 -7.77
C GLY A 308 18.12 23.16 -8.59
N GLU A 309 17.45 22.20 -7.95
CA GLU A 309 16.70 21.14 -8.63
C GLU A 309 15.20 21.47 -8.71
N GLU A 310 14.51 20.79 -9.62
CA GLU A 310 13.05 20.77 -9.70
C GLU A 310 12.57 19.31 -9.79
N ARG A 311 11.37 19.05 -9.27
CA ARG A 311 10.64 17.78 -9.46
C ARG A 311 9.24 18.09 -9.99
N THR A 312 8.61 17.16 -10.69
CA THR A 312 7.24 17.32 -11.17
C THR A 312 6.34 16.43 -10.34
N ILE A 313 5.19 16.96 -9.92
CA ILE A 313 4.12 16.20 -9.29
C ILE A 313 2.97 16.12 -10.30
N HIS A 314 2.49 14.92 -10.54
CA HIS A 314 1.30 14.58 -11.30
C HIS A 314 0.19 14.20 -10.33
N TYR A 315 -1.05 14.65 -10.58
CA TYR A 315 -2.17 14.31 -9.70
C TYR A 315 -3.51 14.23 -10.41
N VAL A 316 -4.41 13.47 -9.79
CA VAL A 316 -5.82 13.26 -10.16
C VAL A 316 -6.63 13.41 -8.87
N VAL A 317 -7.76 14.11 -8.94
CA VAL A 317 -8.75 14.15 -7.86
C VAL A 317 -9.89 13.21 -8.24
N SER A 318 -10.30 12.36 -7.31
CA SER A 318 -11.40 11.41 -7.50
C SER A 318 -12.49 11.65 -6.48
N ALA A 319 -13.75 11.52 -6.89
CA ALA A 319 -14.91 11.62 -6.03
C ALA A 319 -15.92 10.53 -6.39
N THR A 320 -16.61 10.06 -5.36
CA THR A 320 -17.71 9.10 -5.45
C THR A 320 -18.96 9.83 -4.96
N ASP A 321 -20.04 9.86 -5.76
CA ASP A 321 -21.33 10.38 -5.30
C ASP A 321 -22.03 9.38 -4.37
N ASN A 322 -23.20 9.77 -3.85
CA ASN A 322 -24.06 8.93 -3.02
C ASN A 322 -25.43 8.67 -3.67
N ASP A 323 -25.46 8.49 -5.00
CA ASP A 323 -26.68 8.17 -5.73
C ASP A 323 -27.34 6.86 -5.22
N ASP A 324 -26.60 6.02 -4.47
CA ASP A 324 -27.11 4.87 -3.71
C ASP A 324 -26.98 5.02 -2.19
N THR A 325 -28.01 5.55 -1.54
CA THR A 325 -28.01 5.69 -0.07
C THR A 325 -28.01 4.36 0.70
N GLU A 326 -28.19 3.20 0.03
CA GLU A 326 -28.25 1.88 0.68
C GLU A 326 -26.97 1.03 0.51
N GLY A 327 -25.95 1.54 -0.19
CA GLY A 327 -24.71 0.80 -0.47
C GLY A 327 -23.73 1.58 -1.36
N ALA A 328 -22.77 0.89 -1.96
CA ALA A 328 -21.81 1.43 -2.94
C ALA A 328 -22.11 0.96 -4.38
N GLY A 329 -23.25 0.29 -4.57
CA GLY A 329 -23.57 -0.37 -5.81
C GLY A 329 -23.80 0.60 -6.96
N CYS A 330 -24.60 1.63 -6.75
CA CYS A 330 -24.95 2.60 -7.78
C CYS A 330 -24.19 3.93 -7.73
N ASP A 331 -23.15 4.05 -6.91
CA ASP A 331 -22.40 5.30 -6.80
C ASP A 331 -21.53 5.55 -8.04
N HIS A 332 -21.63 6.73 -8.65
CA HIS A 332 -20.73 7.10 -9.73
C HIS A 332 -19.39 7.56 -9.18
N GLN A 333 -18.34 7.05 -9.81
CA GLN A 333 -16.98 7.49 -9.57
C GLN A 333 -16.50 8.37 -10.72
N THR A 334 -16.01 9.56 -10.38
CA THR A 334 -15.41 10.48 -11.34
C THR A 334 -13.97 10.77 -10.99
N ASP A 335 -13.08 10.58 -11.96
CA ASP A 335 -11.70 11.02 -11.88
C ASP A 335 -11.51 12.30 -12.71
N SER A 336 -10.90 13.33 -12.12
CA SER A 336 -10.55 14.56 -12.81
C SER A 336 -9.47 14.30 -13.88
N PRO A 337 -9.35 15.13 -14.93
CA PRO A 337 -8.21 15.05 -15.84
C PRO A 337 -6.87 15.17 -15.12
N LEU A 338 -5.86 14.43 -15.58
CA LEU A 338 -4.50 14.50 -15.04
C LEU A 338 -3.97 15.94 -15.07
N ARG A 339 -3.47 16.40 -13.93
CA ARG A 339 -2.77 17.68 -13.78
C ARG A 339 -1.33 17.48 -13.34
N SER A 340 -0.51 18.50 -13.53
CA SER A 340 0.87 18.48 -13.06
C SER A 340 1.40 19.88 -12.75
N PHE A 341 2.30 19.97 -11.79
CA PHE A 341 3.05 21.18 -11.45
C PHE A 341 4.49 20.83 -11.05
N ARG A 342 5.43 21.75 -11.25
CA ARG A 342 6.79 21.58 -10.77
C ARG A 342 6.93 22.12 -9.35
N VAL A 343 7.84 21.53 -8.60
CA VAL A 343 8.21 21.93 -7.25
C VAL A 343 9.71 22.13 -7.15
N ALA A 344 10.12 23.07 -6.32
CA ALA A 344 11.53 23.35 -6.02
C ALA A 344 11.66 23.84 -4.58
N GLU A 345 12.91 23.91 -4.09
CA GLU A 345 13.23 24.41 -2.75
C GLU A 345 12.53 25.76 -2.46
N GLY A 346 11.84 25.82 -1.33
CA GLY A 346 11.39 27.05 -0.67
C GLY A 346 12.11 27.29 0.65
N SER A 347 11.96 28.47 1.23
CA SER A 347 12.67 28.82 2.47
C SER A 347 11.87 29.78 3.34
N GLY A 348 11.96 29.61 4.66
CA GLY A 348 11.47 30.56 5.66
C GLY A 348 9.97 30.53 5.93
N GLU A 349 9.24 29.61 5.31
CA GLU A 349 7.83 29.34 5.61
C GLU A 349 7.74 28.29 6.71
N VAL A 350 6.76 28.46 7.57
CA VAL A 350 6.45 27.58 8.69
C VAL A 350 4.93 27.53 8.82
N ALA A 351 4.44 26.32 9.08
CA ALA A 351 3.05 25.98 9.26
C ALA A 351 2.63 26.22 10.72
N GLY A 352 1.44 26.79 10.87
CA GLY A 352 0.81 27.06 12.14
C GLY A 352 0.15 25.83 12.76
N TYR A 353 -0.41 26.01 13.96
CA TYR A 353 -1.17 24.95 14.64
C TYR A 353 -2.27 24.36 13.75
N CYS A 354 -2.36 23.02 13.71
CA CYS A 354 -3.32 22.26 12.90
C CYS A 354 -3.20 22.39 11.38
N GLU A 355 -2.11 22.97 10.87
CA GLU A 355 -1.77 22.88 9.45
C GLU A 355 -0.98 21.59 9.18
N ALA A 356 -1.16 21.04 7.98
CA ALA A 356 -0.50 19.79 7.57
C ALA A 356 1.03 19.93 7.54
N CYS A 357 1.71 18.84 7.88
CA CYS A 357 3.16 18.76 7.85
C CYS A 357 3.63 17.33 7.56
N SER A 358 4.82 17.22 6.98
CA SER A 358 5.58 16.01 6.77
C SER A 358 6.90 15.99 7.52
N ALA A 359 7.33 17.13 8.08
CA ALA A 359 8.50 17.25 8.94
C ALA A 359 8.32 18.29 10.04
N SER A 360 8.83 18.02 11.22
CA SER A 360 8.84 18.93 12.37
C SER A 360 9.48 20.28 12.07
N SER A 361 10.47 20.32 11.16
CA SER A 361 11.07 21.59 10.72
C SER A 361 10.10 22.55 10.02
N GLN A 362 8.97 22.05 9.51
CA GLN A 362 7.95 22.85 8.85
C GLN A 362 7.05 23.55 9.86
N CYS A 363 6.99 23.11 11.11
CA CYS A 363 6.07 23.67 12.10
C CYS A 363 6.69 24.86 12.85
N ASP A 364 5.88 25.87 13.15
CA ASP A 364 6.26 26.99 14.03
C ASP A 364 6.80 26.50 15.38
N SER A 365 6.19 25.45 15.91
CA SER A 365 6.54 24.77 17.17
C SER A 365 7.77 23.88 17.08
N ARG A 366 8.25 23.57 15.86
CA ARG A 366 9.19 22.48 15.58
C ARG A 366 8.68 21.09 15.95
N VAL A 367 7.36 20.90 15.96
CA VAL A 367 6.71 19.63 16.28
C VAL A 367 5.64 19.33 15.25
N CYS A 368 5.92 18.35 14.37
CA CYS A 368 4.93 17.74 13.52
C CYS A 368 4.48 16.43 14.19
N ALA A 369 3.25 16.39 14.68
CA ALA A 369 2.74 15.26 15.45
C ALA A 369 2.51 14.04 14.56
N ALA A 370 2.95 12.87 15.01
CA ALA A 370 2.61 11.58 14.44
C ALA A 370 1.24 11.12 14.97
N GLY A 371 0.38 10.64 14.07
CA GLY A 371 -0.96 10.13 14.36
C GLY A 371 -1.68 9.78 13.06
N ALA A 372 -2.99 9.51 13.14
CA ALA A 372 -3.84 9.21 11.98
C ALA A 372 -3.78 10.31 10.90
N SER A 373 -3.70 11.57 11.33
CA SER A 373 -3.40 12.73 10.49
C SER A 373 -2.14 13.44 11.00
N ARG A 374 -1.25 13.85 10.09
CA ARG A 374 -0.03 14.58 10.43
C ARG A 374 -0.29 16.09 10.40
N PHE A 375 -0.03 16.76 11.51
CA PHE A 375 -0.26 18.19 11.64
C PHE A 375 0.71 18.85 12.63
N CYS A 376 0.88 20.15 12.47
CA CYS A 376 1.72 20.94 13.35
C CYS A 376 1.07 21.14 14.71
N ALA A 377 1.75 20.67 15.76
CA ALA A 377 1.35 20.91 17.14
C ALA A 377 1.68 22.35 17.56
N ALA A 378 1.10 22.81 18.67
CA ALA A 378 1.44 24.10 19.27
C ALA A 378 2.46 23.95 20.39
N ASP A 379 3.24 25.00 20.67
CA ASP A 379 4.08 25.06 21.86
C ASP A 379 3.20 25.05 23.13
N CYS A 380 3.58 24.27 24.14
CA CYS A 380 2.87 24.22 25.43
C CYS A 380 2.72 25.59 26.11
N ALA A 381 3.64 26.53 25.88
CA ALA A 381 3.54 27.90 26.39
C ALA A 381 2.44 28.72 25.69
N ALA A 382 2.02 28.31 24.49
CA ALA A 382 1.01 28.96 23.65
C ALA A 382 -0.20 28.03 23.35
N CYS A 383 -0.45 27.05 24.24
CA CYS A 383 -1.48 26.03 24.07
C CYS A 383 -2.88 26.63 23.79
N PRO A 384 -3.53 26.26 22.67
CA PRO A 384 -4.93 26.61 22.41
C PRO A 384 -5.87 26.08 23.51
N ALA A 385 -7.01 26.74 23.71
CA ALA A 385 -7.96 26.38 24.77
C ALA A 385 -8.62 25.00 24.60
N THR A 386 -8.62 24.46 23.37
CA THR A 386 -9.14 23.14 23.02
C THR A 386 -8.06 22.05 22.98
N ALA A 387 -6.81 22.41 23.27
CA ALA A 387 -5.66 21.51 23.23
C ALA A 387 -5.15 21.21 24.64
N THR A 388 -4.47 20.08 24.80
CA THR A 388 -3.80 19.71 26.05
C THR A 388 -2.30 19.55 25.80
N CYS A 389 -1.48 20.12 26.69
CA CYS A 389 -0.04 19.91 26.68
C CYS A 389 0.29 18.54 27.28
N GLY A 390 1.05 17.74 26.56
CA GLY A 390 1.55 16.45 27.01
C GLY A 390 2.62 15.90 26.06
N PRO A 391 3.15 14.69 26.34
CA PRO A 391 4.10 14.04 25.45
C PRO A 391 3.44 13.70 24.12
N VAL A 392 4.07 14.09 23.02
CA VAL A 392 3.62 13.87 21.66
C VAL A 392 4.78 13.26 20.87
N THR A 393 4.49 12.15 20.18
CA THR A 393 5.41 11.56 19.21
C THR A 393 5.47 12.41 17.96
N THR A 394 6.66 12.75 17.48
CA THR A 394 6.84 13.46 16.22
C THR A 394 6.90 12.48 15.05
N VAL A 395 6.69 12.97 13.82
CA VAL A 395 6.83 12.17 12.59
C VAL A 395 8.23 11.59 12.39
N GLU A 396 9.24 12.11 13.10
CA GLU A 396 10.61 11.57 13.14
C GLU A 396 10.86 10.56 14.27
N GLY A 397 9.84 10.24 15.09
CA GLY A 397 9.91 9.27 16.18
C GLY A 397 10.34 9.85 17.52
N GLY A 398 10.73 11.12 17.58
CA GLY A 398 11.07 11.77 18.85
C GLY A 398 9.83 12.01 19.71
N VAL A 399 9.98 11.97 21.03
CA VAL A 399 8.89 12.31 21.97
C VAL A 399 9.17 13.66 22.63
N VAL A 400 8.26 14.62 22.46
CA VAL A 400 8.40 15.99 22.96
C VAL A 400 7.09 16.49 23.57
N ASP A 401 7.18 17.33 24.59
CA ASP A 401 5.99 17.99 25.15
C ASP A 401 5.47 19.04 24.15
N ALA A 402 4.25 18.82 23.65
CA ALA A 402 3.56 19.75 22.75
C ALA A 402 2.06 19.78 23.02
N CYS A 403 1.39 20.80 22.49
CA CYS A 403 -0.06 20.93 22.54
C CYS A 403 -0.70 20.44 21.27
N VAL A 404 -1.54 19.42 21.43
CA VAL A 404 -2.33 18.81 20.37
C VAL A 404 -3.81 18.81 20.77
N PRO A 405 -4.74 18.79 19.80
CA PRO A 405 -6.15 18.52 20.08
C PRO A 405 -6.33 17.18 20.81
N ALA A 406 -7.45 17.04 21.51
CA ALA A 406 -7.88 15.72 21.99
C ALA A 406 -8.07 14.78 20.79
N GLY A 407 -7.72 13.50 20.94
CA GLY A 407 -7.84 12.52 19.85
C GLY A 407 -6.79 12.64 18.72
N LEU A 408 -5.86 13.60 18.80
CA LEU A 408 -4.87 13.87 17.73
C LEU A 408 -5.53 14.15 16.36
N ASP A 409 -6.67 14.85 16.36
CA ASP A 409 -7.32 15.30 15.12
C ASP A 409 -7.62 16.80 15.15
N CYS A 410 -7.27 17.46 14.04
CA CYS A 410 -7.46 18.88 13.80
C CYS A 410 -8.76 19.22 13.08
N ARG A 411 -9.50 18.20 12.59
CA ARG A 411 -10.89 18.37 12.17
C ARG A 411 -11.71 18.60 13.45
N GLY A 412 -12.41 19.72 13.51
CA GLY A 412 -12.90 20.30 14.75
C GLY A 412 -13.92 19.45 15.51
N GLY A 413 -13.47 18.46 16.27
CA GLY A 413 -14.25 17.81 17.32
C GLY A 413 -14.18 18.65 18.59
N GLY A 414 -15.32 19.12 19.08
CA GLY A 414 -15.44 19.51 20.49
C GLY A 414 -15.10 18.32 21.41
N SER A 415 -15.12 18.50 22.73
CA SER A 415 -15.03 17.35 23.63
C SER A 415 -16.18 16.37 23.32
N CYS A 416 -15.89 15.29 22.61
CA CYS A 416 -16.77 14.14 22.53
C CYS A 416 -16.66 13.41 23.86
N THR A 417 -17.78 12.92 24.38
CA THR A 417 -17.79 12.12 25.60
C THR A 417 -18.70 10.96 25.34
N ASP A 418 -18.09 9.79 25.38
CA ASP A 418 -18.64 8.46 25.51
C ASP A 418 -20.00 8.47 26.20
N ASP A 419 -20.95 7.77 25.61
CA ASP A 419 -22.28 7.68 26.15
C ASP A 419 -22.38 6.64 27.29
N ALA A 420 -23.59 6.16 27.57
CA ALA A 420 -23.84 5.25 28.68
C ALA A 420 -23.62 3.76 28.34
N TYR A 421 -23.43 3.42 27.06
CA TYR A 421 -23.30 2.06 26.56
C TYR A 421 -21.86 1.61 26.36
N GLU A 422 -20.91 2.55 26.41
CA GLU A 422 -19.48 2.24 26.28
C GLU A 422 -18.95 1.29 27.35
N ASP A 423 -17.99 0.41 27.02
CA ASP A 423 -17.19 0.29 25.78
C ASP A 423 -17.90 -0.62 24.74
N ASN A 424 -18.35 -0.07 23.62
CA ASN A 424 -19.05 -0.77 22.54
C ASN A 424 -18.44 -0.55 21.15
N ASP A 425 -17.15 -0.24 21.12
CA ASP A 425 -16.29 0.14 19.98
C ASP A 425 -16.04 -0.99 18.97
N SER A 426 -16.53 -2.20 19.25
CA SER A 426 -16.31 -3.37 18.40
C SER A 426 -17.48 -4.33 18.38
N ARG A 427 -17.63 -5.06 17.27
CA ARG A 427 -18.62 -6.12 17.12
C ARG A 427 -18.58 -7.17 18.25
N VAL A 428 -17.40 -7.45 18.80
CA VAL A 428 -17.24 -8.42 19.90
C VAL A 428 -17.64 -7.82 21.26
N ALA A 429 -17.49 -6.51 21.42
CA ALA A 429 -17.90 -5.77 22.62
C ALA A 429 -19.35 -5.26 22.56
N ALA A 430 -20.05 -5.47 21.45
CA ALA A 430 -21.36 -4.90 21.16
C ALA A 430 -22.34 -4.90 22.35
N ALA A 431 -22.89 -3.73 22.66
CA ALA A 431 -23.81 -3.54 23.77
C ALA A 431 -25.15 -4.26 23.51
N MET A 432 -25.54 -5.17 24.40
CA MET A 432 -26.80 -5.91 24.28
C MET A 432 -28.00 -5.00 24.58
N ILE A 433 -28.88 -4.81 23.59
CA ILE A 433 -30.09 -3.99 23.70
C ILE A 433 -31.36 -4.78 23.31
N ALA A 434 -32.52 -4.24 23.65
CA ALA A 434 -33.82 -4.76 23.22
C ALA A 434 -34.48 -3.83 22.20
N ALA A 435 -35.56 -4.27 21.53
CA ALA A 435 -36.38 -3.39 20.70
C ALA A 435 -37.06 -2.30 21.58
N ASP A 436 -36.55 -1.07 21.49
CA ASP A 436 -37.01 0.12 22.21
C ASP A 436 -36.40 1.39 21.56
N LEU A 437 -36.72 2.56 22.11
CA LEU A 437 -36.08 3.83 21.79
C LEU A 437 -34.95 4.14 22.79
N TYR A 438 -33.76 4.39 22.26
CA TYR A 438 -32.57 4.82 22.98
C TYR A 438 -32.24 6.26 22.61
N THR A 439 -31.93 7.10 23.60
CA THR A 439 -31.68 8.54 23.40
C THR A 439 -30.49 8.99 24.21
N GLY A 440 -29.83 10.05 23.75
CA GLY A 440 -28.63 10.58 24.42
C GLY A 440 -27.42 9.71 24.17
N LEU A 441 -27.39 9.07 23.00
CA LEU A 441 -26.25 8.33 22.48
C LEU A 441 -25.32 9.29 21.75
N GLN A 442 -24.06 8.90 21.59
CA GLN A 442 -23.03 9.75 21.02
C GLN A 442 -21.99 8.90 20.30
N VAL A 443 -21.81 9.13 19.00
CA VAL A 443 -20.68 8.56 18.26
C VAL A 443 -19.49 9.53 18.34
N CYS A 444 -18.30 9.00 18.55
CA CYS A 444 -17.06 9.75 18.64
C CYS A 444 -16.08 9.37 17.53
N SER A 445 -15.13 10.27 17.24
CA SER A 445 -14.17 10.08 16.16
C SER A 445 -13.26 8.87 16.45
N GLY A 446 -13.28 7.88 15.56
CA GLY A 446 -12.53 6.64 15.74
C GLY A 446 -13.12 5.69 16.79
N ASP A 447 -14.36 5.92 17.20
CA ASP A 447 -15.10 5.17 18.21
C ASP A 447 -16.51 4.87 17.68
N GLU A 448 -16.67 3.68 17.11
CA GLU A 448 -17.88 3.26 16.42
C GLU A 448 -18.79 2.43 17.33
N ASP A 449 -20.08 2.73 17.29
CA ASP A 449 -21.02 2.10 18.21
C ASP A 449 -21.57 0.78 17.66
N PHE A 450 -21.26 -0.33 18.34
CA PHE A 450 -21.87 -1.63 18.08
C PHE A 450 -22.92 -2.02 19.12
N TYR A 451 -24.13 -2.34 18.68
CA TYR A 451 -25.19 -2.91 19.52
C TYR A 451 -25.57 -4.30 19.05
N SER A 452 -25.98 -5.17 19.97
CA SER A 452 -26.49 -6.50 19.63
C SER A 452 -27.93 -6.65 20.09
N VAL A 453 -28.80 -7.09 19.17
CA VAL A 453 -30.22 -7.33 19.42
C VAL A 453 -30.52 -8.80 19.17
N ASP A 454 -31.01 -9.51 20.20
CA ASP A 454 -31.44 -10.90 20.08
C ASP A 454 -32.96 -10.95 19.82
N LEU A 455 -33.33 -11.28 18.59
CA LEU A 455 -34.71 -11.21 18.10
C LEU A 455 -35.21 -12.60 17.69
N GLY A 456 -36.53 -12.81 17.84
CA GLY A 456 -37.20 -13.90 17.15
C GLY A 456 -37.39 -13.57 15.66
N ALA A 457 -37.88 -14.53 14.88
CA ALA A 457 -38.20 -14.25 13.48
C ALA A 457 -39.26 -13.14 13.34
N GLY A 458 -39.04 -12.22 12.40
CA GLY A 458 -39.92 -11.07 12.19
C GLY A 458 -39.26 -9.94 11.41
N SER A 459 -40.01 -8.86 11.22
CA SER A 459 -39.49 -7.64 10.59
C SER A 459 -38.81 -6.76 11.63
N LEU A 460 -37.57 -6.38 11.36
CA LEU A 460 -36.74 -5.44 12.11
C LEU A 460 -36.65 -4.13 11.32
N ASP A 461 -36.89 -3.02 11.98
CA ASP A 461 -36.75 -1.67 11.45
C ASP A 461 -35.88 -0.89 12.44
N VAL A 462 -34.73 -0.39 11.96
CA VAL A 462 -33.76 0.36 12.75
C VAL A 462 -33.64 1.75 12.16
N THR A 463 -33.84 2.76 12.99
CA THR A 463 -33.69 4.16 12.62
C THR A 463 -32.71 4.83 13.56
N ILE A 464 -31.79 5.62 13.02
CA ILE A 464 -31.03 6.60 13.81
C ILE A 464 -31.39 8.02 13.35
N ASP A 465 -31.49 8.95 14.29
CA ASP A 465 -31.69 10.37 14.03
C ASP A 465 -31.08 11.26 15.14
N GLY A 466 -31.13 12.58 14.98
CA GLY A 466 -30.85 13.51 16.09
C GLY A 466 -29.56 14.31 16.01
N TRP A 467 -28.83 14.23 14.89
CA TRP A 467 -27.70 15.11 14.58
C TRP A 467 -28.08 16.23 13.61
N ASP A 468 -27.16 17.19 13.42
CA ASP A 468 -27.27 18.23 12.38
C ASP A 468 -26.40 17.83 11.19
N ALA A 469 -27.03 17.55 10.05
CA ALA A 469 -26.39 17.14 8.79
C ALA A 469 -25.38 18.17 8.25
N ALA A 470 -25.39 19.41 8.76
CA ALA A 470 -24.37 20.40 8.41
C ALA A 470 -23.07 20.24 9.24
N SER A 471 -23.07 19.38 10.26
CA SER A 471 -21.99 19.25 11.24
C SER A 471 -21.44 17.84 11.42
N ALA A 472 -22.21 16.82 11.05
CA ALA A 472 -21.80 15.43 11.11
C ALA A 472 -22.57 14.63 10.04
N ASP A 473 -21.90 13.64 9.47
CA ASP A 473 -22.49 12.58 8.67
C ASP A 473 -22.36 11.25 9.43
N ILE A 474 -23.48 10.62 9.78
CA ILE A 474 -23.54 9.44 10.64
C ILE A 474 -24.33 8.36 9.92
N ASP A 475 -23.69 7.22 9.71
CA ASP A 475 -24.20 6.09 8.94
C ASP A 475 -24.72 4.96 9.84
N LEU A 476 -25.59 4.13 9.28
CA LEU A 476 -26.18 2.97 9.93
C LEU A 476 -25.94 1.71 9.11
N GLN A 477 -25.48 0.66 9.78
CA GLN A 477 -25.30 -0.65 9.15
C GLN A 477 -25.84 -1.77 10.05
N LEU A 478 -26.57 -2.72 9.46
CA LEU A 478 -26.91 -3.98 10.10
C LEU A 478 -25.96 -5.07 9.63
N LEU A 479 -25.45 -5.84 10.58
CA LEU A 479 -24.47 -6.90 10.37
C LEU A 479 -24.99 -8.23 10.95
N ARG A 480 -24.57 -9.34 10.34
CA ARG A 480 -24.66 -10.67 10.96
C ARG A 480 -23.73 -10.74 12.18
N ALA A 481 -23.91 -11.77 13.01
CA ALA A 481 -23.06 -11.99 14.18
C ALA A 481 -21.58 -12.23 13.84
N ASP A 482 -21.28 -12.72 12.64
CA ASP A 482 -19.92 -12.88 12.10
C ASP A 482 -19.35 -11.61 11.47
N GLY A 483 -20.19 -10.58 11.30
CA GLY A 483 -19.83 -9.26 10.79
C GLY A 483 -20.06 -9.04 9.30
N THR A 484 -20.64 -10.02 8.60
CA THR A 484 -21.09 -9.79 7.22
C THR A 484 -22.17 -8.70 7.18
N PRO A 485 -22.02 -7.67 6.34
CA PRO A 485 -23.07 -6.67 6.13
C PRO A 485 -24.37 -7.31 5.62
N LEU A 486 -25.48 -6.96 6.25
CA LEU A 486 -26.83 -7.34 5.82
C LEU A 486 -27.48 -6.21 5.03
N ARG A 487 -27.41 -4.98 5.55
CA ARG A 487 -27.93 -3.78 4.90
C ARG A 487 -27.30 -2.52 5.50
N SER A 488 -27.10 -1.50 4.69
CA SER A 488 -26.60 -0.19 5.11
C SER A 488 -27.60 0.93 4.77
N SER A 489 -27.44 2.06 5.45
CA SER A 489 -28.04 3.35 5.12
C SER A 489 -26.94 4.39 5.36
N ALA A 490 -26.53 5.06 4.29
CA ALA A 490 -25.41 6.00 4.23
C ALA A 490 -25.81 7.29 3.48
N GLY A 491 -26.92 7.89 3.90
CA GLY A 491 -27.37 9.17 3.36
C GLY A 491 -26.67 10.36 4.02
N ILE A 492 -26.47 11.45 3.27
CA ILE A 492 -25.94 12.73 3.81
C ILE A 492 -26.96 13.50 4.69
N GLY A 493 -27.97 12.80 5.18
CA GLY A 493 -29.12 13.35 5.86
C GLY A 493 -28.87 13.61 7.35
N SER A 494 -29.96 13.80 8.09
CA SER A 494 -29.94 13.83 9.57
C SER A 494 -30.68 12.63 10.17
N SER A 495 -30.84 11.58 9.36
CA SER A 495 -31.51 10.34 9.74
C SER A 495 -31.15 9.21 8.78
N GLU A 496 -30.84 8.05 9.33
CA GLU A 496 -30.63 6.82 8.58
C GLU A 496 -31.66 5.76 8.96
N ASN A 497 -32.04 4.91 8.02
CA ASN A 497 -33.03 3.87 8.27
C ASN A 497 -32.74 2.60 7.50
N VAL A 498 -32.78 1.48 8.22
CA VAL A 498 -32.57 0.14 7.69
C VAL A 498 -33.70 -0.77 8.12
N ALA A 499 -34.43 -1.34 7.16
CA ALA A 499 -35.47 -2.34 7.40
C ALA A 499 -35.06 -3.70 6.84
N LEU A 500 -35.24 -4.76 7.63
CA LEU A 500 -34.83 -6.12 7.30
C LEU A 500 -35.83 -7.15 7.87
N CYS A 501 -36.04 -8.26 7.17
CA CYS A 501 -36.68 -9.43 7.78
C CYS A 501 -35.61 -10.36 8.37
N VAL A 502 -35.69 -10.65 9.66
CA VAL A 502 -34.72 -11.51 10.35
C VAL A 502 -35.33 -12.89 10.57
N ALA A 503 -34.56 -13.95 10.28
CA ALA A 503 -34.93 -15.34 10.61
C ALA A 503 -34.89 -15.64 12.12
N GLY A 504 -34.40 -14.68 12.91
CA GLY A 504 -34.17 -14.76 14.34
C GLY A 504 -32.71 -15.07 14.68
N GLY A 505 -32.28 -14.68 15.87
CA GLY A 505 -30.88 -14.72 16.30
C GLY A 505 -30.33 -13.32 16.61
N ALA A 506 -29.03 -13.26 16.87
CA ALA A 506 -28.35 -12.00 17.16
C ALA A 506 -28.06 -11.23 15.86
N THR A 507 -28.60 -10.03 15.77
CA THR A 507 -28.25 -9.04 14.74
C THR A 507 -27.44 -7.93 15.39
N ILE A 508 -26.39 -7.48 14.70
CA ILE A 508 -25.54 -6.38 15.15
C ILE A 508 -25.96 -5.10 14.43
N VAL A 509 -26.13 -4.03 15.18
CA VAL A 509 -26.34 -2.67 14.68
C VAL A 509 -25.01 -1.94 14.85
N ARG A 510 -24.47 -1.39 13.77
CA ARG A 510 -23.26 -0.57 13.75
C ARG A 510 -23.65 0.86 13.39
N VAL A 511 -23.22 1.84 14.18
CA VAL A 511 -23.41 3.27 13.94
C VAL A 511 -22.03 3.93 13.94
N TYR A 512 -21.70 4.67 12.89
CA TYR A 512 -20.35 5.25 12.74
C TYR A 512 -20.42 6.61 12.04
N GLY A 513 -19.46 7.49 12.36
CA GLY A 513 -19.32 8.78 11.68
C GLY A 513 -18.41 8.69 10.46
N VAL A 514 -18.85 9.25 9.33
CA VAL A 514 -18.06 9.28 8.09
C VAL A 514 -16.83 10.17 8.27
N ALA A 515 -15.66 9.66 7.87
CA ALA A 515 -14.37 10.35 7.99
C ALA A 515 -14.05 10.93 9.40
N GLY A 516 -14.54 10.26 10.44
CA GLY A 516 -14.30 10.63 11.84
C GLY A 516 -15.27 11.68 12.39
N ASP A 517 -16.36 11.97 11.69
CA ASP A 517 -17.43 12.83 12.19
C ASP A 517 -18.00 12.31 13.52
N SER A 518 -18.48 13.23 14.36
CA SER A 518 -18.96 12.91 15.70
C SER A 518 -20.23 13.69 15.99
N GLY A 519 -21.22 13.05 16.59
CA GLY A 519 -22.50 13.72 16.85
C GLY A 519 -23.41 12.93 17.77
N PRO A 520 -24.37 13.60 18.42
CA PRO A 520 -25.38 12.92 19.21
C PRO A 520 -26.38 12.23 18.28
N TYR A 521 -26.91 11.09 18.72
CA TYR A 521 -28.01 10.43 18.02
C TYR A 521 -29.00 9.77 18.99
N SER A 522 -30.13 9.37 18.44
CA SER A 522 -31.11 8.47 19.05
C SER A 522 -31.24 7.25 18.16
N LEU A 523 -31.39 6.08 18.76
CA LEU A 523 -31.53 4.79 18.08
C LEU A 523 -32.92 4.23 18.40
N LEU A 524 -33.74 4.04 17.37
CA LEU A 524 -35.01 3.34 17.46
C LEU A 524 -34.84 1.94 16.85
N VAL A 525 -35.12 0.91 17.65
CA VAL A 525 -35.16 -0.48 17.19
C VAL A 525 -36.59 -0.99 17.32
N ASP A 526 -37.29 -1.09 16.19
CA ASP A 526 -38.64 -1.63 16.10
C ASP A 526 -38.60 -3.07 15.58
N HIS A 527 -39.24 -3.99 16.30
CA HIS A 527 -39.34 -5.40 15.88
C HIS A 527 -40.80 -5.88 15.92
N LEU A 528 -41.27 -6.36 14.77
CA LEU A 528 -42.61 -6.92 14.57
C LEU A 528 -42.53 -8.45 14.39
N PRO A 529 -42.92 -9.23 15.41
CA PRO A 529 -42.89 -10.70 15.32
C PRO A 529 -43.85 -11.23 14.25
N GLY A 530 -43.39 -12.13 13.39
CA GLY A 530 -44.16 -12.66 12.26
C GLY A 530 -43.35 -13.68 11.44
N SER A 531 -43.95 -14.25 10.39
CA SER A 531 -43.20 -15.07 9.42
C SER A 531 -42.75 -14.20 8.24
N CYS A 532 -41.44 -14.11 8.06
CA CYS A 532 -40.77 -13.59 6.88
C CYS A 532 -41.04 -14.48 5.65
N CYS A 533 -40.49 -14.09 4.49
CA CYS A 533 -40.15 -15.05 3.45
C CYS A 533 -39.39 -16.25 4.07
N THR A 534 -39.45 -17.39 3.40
CA THR A 534 -38.71 -18.58 3.84
C THR A 534 -37.84 -19.01 2.70
N ASP A 535 -36.55 -19.17 3.01
CA ASP A 535 -35.56 -19.76 2.14
C ASP A 535 -36.07 -21.05 1.48
N ASP A 536 -35.56 -21.31 0.28
CA ASP A 536 -35.91 -22.50 -0.46
C ASP A 536 -35.19 -23.77 0.06
N ALA A 537 -35.08 -24.79 -0.79
CA ALA A 537 -34.52 -26.09 -0.44
C ALA A 537 -33.03 -26.25 -0.81
N LEU A 538 -32.43 -25.24 -1.45
CA LEU A 538 -31.05 -25.19 -1.90
C LEU A 538 -30.11 -24.69 -0.80
N GLU A 539 -30.64 -23.94 0.17
CA GLU A 539 -29.86 -23.45 1.31
C GLU A 539 -29.14 -24.56 2.13
N ASN A 540 -27.94 -24.32 2.67
CA ASN A 540 -27.25 -23.03 2.69
C ASN A 540 -26.42 -22.78 1.43
N ASN A 541 -26.67 -21.67 0.72
CA ASN A 541 -25.85 -21.15 -0.38
C ASN A 541 -25.67 -19.63 -0.32
N ASP A 542 -25.69 -19.07 0.88
CA ASP A 542 -25.46 -17.65 1.22
C ASP A 542 -24.07 -17.12 0.84
N SER A 543 -23.13 -18.00 0.50
CA SER A 543 -21.73 -17.66 0.23
C SER A 543 -21.21 -18.39 -1.00
N TRP A 544 -20.28 -17.75 -1.71
CA TRP A 544 -19.61 -18.38 -2.86
C TRP A 544 -18.94 -19.71 -2.50
N SER A 545 -18.49 -19.87 -1.25
CA SER A 545 -17.85 -21.11 -0.78
C SER A 545 -18.84 -22.25 -0.49
N ASP A 546 -20.12 -21.93 -0.32
CA ASP A 546 -21.23 -22.87 -0.11
C ASP A 546 -22.13 -23.00 -1.35
N ALA A 547 -21.69 -22.47 -2.50
CA ALA A 547 -22.49 -22.35 -3.71
C ALA A 547 -23.13 -23.67 -4.20
N THR A 548 -24.38 -23.58 -4.63
CA THR A 548 -25.16 -24.70 -5.17
C THR A 548 -24.71 -25.06 -6.60
N PRO A 549 -24.37 -26.33 -6.91
CA PRO A 549 -23.91 -26.68 -8.26
C PRO A 549 -25.01 -26.66 -9.34
N LEU A 550 -24.78 -25.90 -10.42
CA LEU A 550 -25.54 -25.99 -11.66
C LEU A 550 -24.90 -27.08 -12.55
N LEU A 551 -25.43 -28.29 -12.46
CA LEU A 551 -24.77 -29.49 -13.02
C LEU A 551 -24.93 -29.66 -14.54
N VAL A 552 -25.97 -29.07 -15.13
CA VAL A 552 -26.34 -29.33 -16.54
C VAL A 552 -26.61 -28.00 -17.26
N PRO A 553 -25.85 -27.68 -18.32
CA PRO A 553 -26.12 -26.49 -19.13
C PRO A 553 -27.53 -26.55 -19.75
N GLY A 554 -28.28 -25.46 -19.61
CA GLY A 554 -29.64 -25.29 -20.10
C GLY A 554 -30.75 -25.87 -19.21
N ASP A 555 -30.42 -26.55 -18.10
CA ASP A 555 -31.40 -26.91 -17.08
C ASP A 555 -31.66 -25.70 -16.17
N THR A 556 -32.91 -25.56 -15.72
CA THR A 556 -33.34 -24.51 -14.79
C THR A 556 -33.42 -25.05 -13.36
N LEU A 557 -33.00 -24.25 -12.40
CA LEU A 557 -33.17 -24.52 -10.98
C LEU A 557 -34.13 -23.49 -10.36
N ASP A 558 -35.08 -23.96 -9.54
CA ASP A 558 -36.02 -23.11 -8.80
C ASP A 558 -35.32 -22.60 -7.53
N GLY A 559 -35.35 -21.27 -7.32
CA GLY A 559 -34.83 -20.63 -6.11
C GLY A 559 -35.77 -19.55 -5.54
N GLN A 560 -35.44 -19.02 -4.37
CA GLN A 560 -36.16 -17.97 -3.65
C GLN A 560 -35.16 -17.10 -2.89
N VAL A 561 -35.01 -15.85 -3.31
CA VAL A 561 -34.24 -14.87 -2.54
C VAL A 561 -35.12 -14.30 -1.44
N CYS A 562 -34.58 -14.30 -0.23
CA CYS A 562 -35.10 -13.61 0.94
C CYS A 562 -34.37 -12.27 1.20
N ALA A 563 -34.89 -11.42 2.10
CA ALA A 563 -34.22 -10.16 2.41
C ALA A 563 -32.88 -10.40 3.12
N ALA A 564 -31.79 -9.86 2.56
CA ALA A 564 -30.40 -10.07 2.99
C ALA A 564 -29.93 -11.54 2.95
N ASP A 565 -30.57 -12.32 2.09
CA ASP A 565 -30.17 -13.65 1.66
C ASP A 565 -29.62 -13.53 0.22
N GLU A 566 -28.60 -14.33 -0.08
CA GLU A 566 -27.91 -14.31 -1.37
C GLU A 566 -27.72 -15.72 -1.88
N ASP A 567 -28.18 -15.98 -3.10
CA ASP A 567 -28.07 -17.31 -3.67
C ASP A 567 -26.83 -17.43 -4.54
N TRP A 568 -25.85 -18.19 -4.05
CA TRP A 568 -24.66 -18.52 -4.81
C TRP A 568 -24.79 -19.86 -5.53
N PHE A 569 -24.39 -19.87 -6.80
CA PHE A 569 -24.34 -21.06 -7.65
C PHE A 569 -22.95 -21.24 -8.26
N VAL A 570 -22.58 -22.49 -8.55
CA VAL A 570 -21.30 -22.82 -9.20
C VAL A 570 -21.50 -23.70 -10.43
N PHE A 571 -20.80 -23.40 -11.52
CA PHE A 571 -20.75 -24.26 -12.70
C PHE A 571 -19.32 -24.42 -13.21
N SER A 572 -19.02 -25.56 -13.83
CA SER A 572 -17.72 -25.77 -14.47
C SER A 572 -17.70 -25.13 -15.86
N GLY A 573 -16.84 -24.13 -16.02
CA GLY A 573 -16.56 -23.44 -17.26
C GLY A 573 -15.48 -24.10 -18.10
N GLU A 574 -15.40 -23.70 -19.37
CA GLU A 574 -14.38 -24.15 -20.31
C GLU A 574 -13.66 -22.92 -20.89
N ALA A 575 -12.32 -22.94 -20.89
CA ALA A 575 -11.52 -21.86 -21.45
C ALA A 575 -11.91 -21.59 -22.92
N GLY A 576 -12.10 -20.32 -23.27
CA GLY A 576 -12.50 -19.92 -24.62
C GLY A 576 -13.96 -20.24 -24.96
N ARG A 577 -14.81 -20.46 -23.95
CA ARG A 577 -16.27 -20.42 -24.10
C ARG A 577 -16.82 -19.12 -23.55
N ARG A 578 -18.06 -18.81 -23.92
CA ARG A 578 -18.86 -17.76 -23.30
C ARG A 578 -19.89 -18.40 -22.39
N ALA A 579 -19.89 -18.06 -21.12
CA ALA A 579 -21.02 -18.34 -20.25
C ALA A 579 -22.13 -17.33 -20.54
N SER A 580 -23.35 -17.82 -20.61
CA SER A 580 -24.58 -17.03 -20.73
C SER A 580 -25.50 -17.50 -19.61
N VAL A 581 -25.88 -16.61 -18.71
CA VAL A 581 -26.65 -16.91 -17.51
C VAL A 581 -27.95 -16.12 -17.57
N ASP A 582 -29.06 -16.83 -17.38
CA ASP A 582 -30.41 -16.27 -17.41
C ASP A 582 -31.08 -16.47 -16.05
N LEU A 583 -31.67 -15.39 -15.54
CA LEU A 583 -32.54 -15.37 -14.37
C LEU A 583 -33.95 -14.98 -14.81
N LEU A 584 -34.97 -15.71 -14.36
CA LEU A 584 -36.38 -15.38 -14.58
C LEU A 584 -37.08 -15.24 -13.24
N ILE A 585 -37.67 -14.07 -12.98
CA ILE A 585 -38.28 -13.73 -11.69
C ILE A 585 -39.79 -13.94 -11.79
N ASP A 586 -40.38 -14.65 -10.83
CA ASP A 586 -41.80 -15.04 -10.87
C ASP A 586 -42.75 -13.90 -10.50
N GLY A 587 -42.32 -12.98 -9.62
CA GLY A 587 -43.12 -11.87 -9.14
C GLY A 587 -42.71 -10.50 -9.69
N THR A 588 -42.62 -9.53 -8.77
CA THR A 588 -42.27 -8.13 -9.09
C THR A 588 -41.12 -7.62 -8.23
N GLY A 589 -40.49 -8.51 -7.47
CA GLY A 589 -39.24 -8.24 -6.79
C GLY A 589 -38.15 -7.96 -7.82
N ASP A 590 -37.28 -7.02 -7.48
CA ASP A 590 -36.17 -6.57 -8.29
C ASP A 590 -34.96 -7.43 -7.90
N LEU A 591 -34.77 -8.57 -8.57
CA LEU A 591 -33.64 -9.45 -8.32
C LEU A 591 -32.57 -9.20 -9.37
N ASP A 592 -31.33 -9.12 -8.93
CA ASP A 592 -30.15 -8.86 -9.74
C ASP A 592 -29.34 -10.14 -9.95
N LEU A 593 -28.56 -10.16 -11.03
CA LEU A 593 -27.74 -11.30 -11.43
C LEU A 593 -26.30 -10.87 -11.66
N GLU A 594 -25.37 -11.59 -11.04
CA GLU A 594 -23.94 -11.40 -11.26
C GLU A 594 -23.24 -12.72 -11.59
N LEU A 595 -22.25 -12.63 -12.47
CA LEU A 595 -21.38 -13.73 -12.86
C LEU A 595 -19.96 -13.39 -12.41
N TYR A 596 -19.35 -14.29 -11.65
CA TYR A 596 -18.02 -14.19 -11.06
C TYR A 596 -17.04 -15.18 -11.67
N ASP A 597 -15.76 -14.90 -11.52
CA ASP A 597 -14.68 -15.78 -11.98
C ASP A 597 -14.40 -16.94 -11.01
N ARG A 598 -13.27 -17.63 -11.20
CA ARG A 598 -12.95 -18.89 -10.54
C ARG A 598 -12.71 -18.85 -9.03
N ASP A 599 -12.50 -17.67 -8.45
CA ASP A 599 -12.35 -17.53 -7.01
C ASP A 599 -13.60 -16.95 -6.33
N GLY A 600 -14.64 -16.60 -7.10
CA GLY A 600 -15.88 -16.03 -6.59
C GLY A 600 -15.76 -14.56 -6.18
N MET A 601 -14.61 -13.92 -6.40
CA MET A 601 -14.32 -12.58 -5.89
C MET A 601 -14.38 -11.52 -7.00
N ARG A 602 -13.99 -11.88 -8.23
CA ARG A 602 -14.03 -10.93 -9.35
C ARG A 602 -15.27 -11.09 -10.21
N ARG A 603 -16.07 -10.03 -10.29
CA ARG A 603 -17.25 -9.96 -11.16
C ARG A 603 -16.85 -9.84 -12.63
N LEU A 604 -17.32 -10.80 -13.44
CA LEU A 604 -17.15 -10.86 -14.89
C LEU A 604 -18.26 -10.11 -15.64
N ALA A 605 -19.50 -10.22 -15.16
CA ALA A 605 -20.67 -9.58 -15.75
C ALA A 605 -21.76 -9.37 -14.69
N SER A 606 -22.66 -8.43 -14.93
CA SER A 606 -23.81 -8.16 -14.06
C SER A 606 -25.02 -7.72 -14.89
N SER A 607 -26.20 -7.91 -14.33
CA SER A 607 -27.48 -7.44 -14.84
C SER A 607 -28.32 -7.01 -13.63
N ALA A 608 -28.82 -5.77 -13.68
CA ALA A 608 -29.57 -5.14 -12.59
C ALA A 608 -30.80 -4.37 -13.13
N GLY A 609 -31.56 -5.03 -13.99
CA GLY A 609 -32.76 -4.47 -14.58
C GLY A 609 -33.95 -4.56 -13.63
N THR A 610 -34.82 -3.55 -13.64
CA THR A 610 -36.09 -3.59 -12.86
C THR A 610 -37.15 -4.52 -13.48
N GLY A 611 -36.73 -5.47 -14.30
CA GLY A 611 -37.58 -6.34 -15.10
C GLY A 611 -38.02 -7.56 -14.31
N THR A 612 -38.51 -8.58 -15.02
CA THR A 612 -38.72 -9.91 -14.45
C THR A 612 -37.72 -10.91 -15.02
N SER A 613 -36.59 -10.42 -15.54
CA SER A 613 -35.58 -11.25 -16.18
C SER A 613 -34.24 -10.52 -16.22
N GLU A 614 -33.21 -11.18 -15.72
CA GLU A 614 -31.83 -10.71 -15.79
C GLU A 614 -31.00 -11.61 -16.69
N HIS A 615 -29.98 -11.04 -17.31
CA HIS A 615 -29.14 -11.76 -18.26
C HIS A 615 -27.69 -11.27 -18.20
N ALA A 616 -26.76 -12.18 -17.91
CA ALA A 616 -25.34 -11.89 -17.83
C ALA A 616 -24.52 -12.84 -18.73
N GLU A 617 -23.56 -12.30 -19.47
CA GLU A 617 -22.65 -13.11 -20.29
C GLU A 617 -21.19 -12.71 -20.10
N ALA A 618 -20.29 -13.70 -20.05
CA ALA A 618 -18.85 -13.45 -20.01
C ALA A 618 -18.05 -14.51 -20.76
N ASP A 619 -16.96 -14.11 -21.40
CA ASP A 619 -15.98 -15.03 -21.95
C ASP A 619 -15.10 -15.61 -20.82
N LEU A 620 -14.91 -16.92 -20.83
CA LEU A 620 -14.26 -17.69 -19.77
C LEU A 620 -12.77 -17.86 -20.09
N ALA A 621 -11.93 -17.39 -19.17
CA ALA A 621 -10.48 -17.38 -19.36
C ALA A 621 -9.82 -18.75 -19.19
N ALA A 622 -10.35 -19.54 -18.25
CA ALA A 622 -9.81 -20.84 -17.86
C ALA A 622 -10.90 -21.93 -17.85
N THR A 623 -10.46 -23.18 -17.92
CA THR A 623 -11.32 -24.34 -17.64
C THR A 623 -11.27 -24.58 -16.14
N ASP A 624 -12.26 -24.04 -15.44
CA ASP A 624 -12.33 -24.00 -13.98
C ASP A 624 -13.79 -23.83 -13.53
N ASP A 625 -14.04 -23.83 -12.23
CA ASP A 625 -15.35 -23.46 -11.70
C ASP A 625 -15.57 -21.95 -11.80
N TYR A 626 -16.82 -21.51 -11.98
CA TYR A 626 -17.27 -20.12 -12.05
C TYR A 626 -18.55 -19.97 -11.23
N TYR A 627 -18.77 -18.79 -10.66
CA TYR A 627 -19.85 -18.58 -9.70
C TYR A 627 -20.90 -17.61 -10.24
N VAL A 628 -22.15 -17.85 -9.89
CA VAL A 628 -23.28 -16.96 -10.17
C VAL A 628 -23.87 -16.53 -8.83
N ARG A 629 -24.18 -15.25 -8.70
CA ARG A 629 -24.84 -14.70 -7.52
C ARG A 629 -26.20 -14.14 -7.95
N VAL A 630 -27.23 -14.50 -7.22
CA VAL A 630 -28.58 -13.93 -7.35
C VAL A 630 -28.93 -13.26 -6.03
N PHE A 631 -29.35 -12.00 -6.06
CA PHE A 631 -29.66 -11.24 -4.86
C PHE A 631 -30.76 -10.21 -5.13
N GLY A 632 -31.43 -9.74 -4.08
CA GLY A 632 -32.48 -8.74 -4.21
C GLY A 632 -31.95 -7.31 -4.14
N TYR A 633 -32.24 -6.49 -5.16
CA TYR A 633 -31.99 -5.05 -5.11
C TYR A 633 -32.77 -4.44 -3.94
N ARG A 634 -32.06 -3.76 -3.03
CA ARG A 634 -32.63 -3.20 -1.79
C ARG A 634 -33.42 -4.24 -0.98
N GLY A 635 -32.92 -5.48 -0.98
CA GLY A 635 -33.50 -6.67 -0.35
C GLY A 635 -34.94 -6.95 -0.79
N ALA A 636 -35.20 -6.74 -2.08
CA ALA A 636 -36.34 -7.34 -2.74
C ALA A 636 -36.33 -8.86 -2.54
N GLU A 637 -37.51 -9.44 -2.41
CA GLU A 637 -37.71 -10.87 -2.20
C GLU A 637 -38.56 -11.40 -3.34
N ASP A 638 -38.17 -12.50 -3.98
CA ASP A 638 -39.00 -13.19 -4.96
C ASP A 638 -38.50 -14.61 -5.24
N SER A 639 -39.38 -15.43 -5.82
CA SER A 639 -38.96 -16.72 -6.39
C SER A 639 -38.46 -16.53 -7.81
N TYR A 640 -37.54 -17.38 -8.23
CA TYR A 640 -36.91 -17.29 -9.54
C TYR A 640 -36.52 -18.65 -10.12
N LEU A 641 -36.16 -18.62 -11.40
CA LEU A 641 -35.50 -19.70 -12.12
C LEU A 641 -34.13 -19.22 -12.60
N VAL A 642 -33.07 -19.95 -12.27
CA VAL A 642 -31.71 -19.69 -12.79
C VAL A 642 -31.26 -20.78 -13.74
N SER A 643 -30.56 -20.41 -14.81
CA SER A 643 -29.95 -21.35 -15.75
C SER A 643 -28.68 -20.78 -16.38
N TYR A 644 -27.81 -21.66 -16.88
CA TYR A 644 -26.60 -21.26 -17.61
C TYR A 644 -26.42 -22.05 -18.90
N GLU A 645 -25.82 -21.44 -19.91
CA GLU A 645 -25.35 -22.08 -21.14
C GLU A 645 -23.88 -21.74 -21.39
N LEU A 646 -23.12 -22.72 -21.91
CA LEU A 646 -21.81 -22.47 -22.50
C LEU A 646 -21.96 -22.38 -24.01
N ILE A 647 -21.73 -21.20 -24.56
CA ILE A 647 -21.75 -20.92 -26.01
C ILE A 647 -20.30 -20.80 -26.48
N GLY A 648 -20.02 -20.98 -27.78
CA GLY A 648 -18.67 -20.72 -28.31
C GLY A 648 -18.31 -19.25 -28.11
N SER A 649 -17.10 -18.94 -27.63
CA SER A 649 -16.66 -17.54 -27.52
C SER A 649 -16.67 -16.87 -28.89
N ALA A 650 -16.72 -15.54 -28.90
CA ALA A 650 -16.34 -14.82 -30.11
C ALA A 650 -14.91 -15.23 -30.49
N GLY A 651 -14.67 -15.51 -31.78
CA GLY A 651 -13.32 -15.81 -32.23
C GLY A 651 -12.44 -14.57 -32.12
N CYS A 652 -11.17 -14.75 -31.74
CA CYS A 652 -10.20 -13.66 -31.65
C CYS A 652 -9.30 -13.62 -32.89
N SER A 653 -8.82 -12.43 -33.24
CA SER A 653 -7.72 -12.24 -34.20
C SER A 653 -6.42 -11.79 -33.54
N ASP A 654 -6.49 -11.30 -32.31
CA ASP A 654 -5.41 -10.77 -31.49
C ASP A 654 -5.81 -10.85 -30.01
N SER A 655 -4.82 -10.81 -29.11
CA SER A 655 -5.06 -10.92 -27.66
C SER A 655 -5.59 -9.64 -27.02
N LEU A 656 -5.59 -8.50 -27.73
CA LEU A 656 -6.20 -7.26 -27.23
C LEU A 656 -7.71 -7.41 -27.09
N SER A 657 -8.32 -8.23 -27.95
CA SER A 657 -9.73 -8.61 -27.87
C SER A 657 -10.03 -9.71 -26.85
N CYS A 658 -9.01 -10.27 -26.19
CA CYS A 658 -9.16 -11.39 -25.27
C CYS A 658 -9.23 -10.95 -23.80
N PRO A 659 -10.04 -11.62 -22.96
CA PRO A 659 -10.13 -11.35 -21.52
C PRO A 659 -8.78 -11.47 -20.81
N ALA A 660 -8.60 -10.75 -19.70
CA ALA A 660 -7.43 -10.88 -18.82
C ALA A 660 -7.17 -12.36 -18.44
N GLY A 661 -5.90 -12.77 -18.38
CA GLY A 661 -5.50 -14.18 -18.18
C GLY A 661 -5.62 -15.07 -19.42
N THR A 662 -5.86 -14.50 -20.61
CA THR A 662 -5.84 -15.26 -21.89
C THR A 662 -5.05 -14.59 -22.98
N VAL A 663 -4.63 -15.39 -23.96
CA VAL A 663 -4.02 -14.98 -25.24
C VAL A 663 -4.79 -15.56 -26.43
N CYS A 664 -4.71 -14.90 -27.57
CA CYS A 664 -5.37 -15.38 -28.78
C CYS A 664 -4.55 -16.48 -29.48
N ASP A 665 -5.17 -17.64 -29.77
CA ASP A 665 -4.54 -18.70 -30.56
C ASP A 665 -4.70 -18.53 -32.09
N GLY A 666 -5.32 -17.42 -32.50
CA GLY A 666 -5.70 -17.09 -33.87
C GLY A 666 -7.14 -17.47 -34.23
N THR A 667 -7.85 -18.16 -33.34
CA THR A 667 -9.27 -18.49 -33.49
C THR A 667 -10.09 -18.34 -32.21
N ALA A 668 -9.50 -18.54 -31.03
CA ALA A 668 -10.15 -18.43 -29.74
C ALA A 668 -9.17 -17.89 -28.68
N CYS A 669 -9.70 -17.25 -27.64
CA CYS A 669 -8.93 -16.86 -26.48
C CYS A 669 -8.70 -18.09 -25.60
N VAL A 670 -7.44 -18.37 -25.28
CA VAL A 670 -7.02 -19.53 -24.48
C VAL A 670 -6.17 -19.07 -23.31
N ASP A 671 -6.15 -19.86 -22.23
CA ASP A 671 -5.35 -19.62 -21.01
C ASP A 671 -3.91 -19.23 -21.36
N ASP A 672 -3.42 -18.14 -20.77
CA ASP A 672 -2.06 -17.66 -20.98
C ASP A 672 -1.01 -18.39 -20.13
N ALA A 673 -1.38 -19.29 -19.21
CA ALA A 673 -0.43 -20.03 -18.41
C ALA A 673 0.61 -20.82 -19.24
N CYS A 674 1.89 -20.64 -18.90
CA CYS A 674 3.01 -21.28 -19.57
C CYS A 674 4.12 -21.70 -18.62
N THR A 675 5.03 -22.56 -19.09
CA THR A 675 6.25 -22.93 -18.35
C THR A 675 7.47 -22.45 -19.14
N PRO A 676 8.33 -21.59 -18.57
CA PRO A 676 9.54 -21.11 -19.24
C PRO A 676 10.38 -22.27 -19.79
N GLY A 677 10.81 -22.16 -21.05
CA GLY A 677 11.59 -23.20 -21.74
C GLY A 677 10.82 -24.42 -22.27
N ALA A 678 9.50 -24.54 -22.04
CA ALA A 678 8.67 -25.66 -22.51
C ALA A 678 7.86 -25.40 -23.80
N SER A 679 7.95 -24.19 -24.39
CA SER A 679 7.23 -23.74 -25.60
C SER A 679 5.76 -24.18 -25.67
N THR A 680 4.95 -23.79 -24.68
CA THR A 680 3.50 -24.07 -24.63
C THR A 680 2.64 -22.95 -25.22
N CYS A 681 3.23 -21.81 -25.57
CA CYS A 681 2.48 -20.63 -25.97
C CYS A 681 1.98 -20.66 -27.42
N PRO A 682 0.79 -20.06 -27.70
CA PRO A 682 0.28 -19.91 -29.05
C PRO A 682 1.24 -19.14 -29.99
N ALA A 683 1.14 -19.42 -31.29
CA ALA A 683 2.03 -18.85 -32.28
C ALA A 683 1.93 -17.31 -32.33
N GLY A 684 3.05 -16.62 -32.09
CA GLY A 684 3.10 -15.15 -32.05
C GLY A 684 3.33 -14.59 -30.65
N THR A 685 3.10 -15.40 -29.61
CA THR A 685 3.41 -15.08 -28.20
C THR A 685 4.66 -15.83 -27.74
N PHE A 686 5.21 -15.45 -26.58
CA PHE A 686 6.33 -16.16 -25.95
C PHE A 686 6.13 -16.28 -24.43
N CYS A 687 6.86 -17.20 -23.80
CA CYS A 687 6.80 -17.46 -22.37
C CYS A 687 8.09 -16.92 -21.71
N PRO A 688 8.07 -15.71 -21.09
CA PRO A 688 9.21 -15.15 -20.39
C PRO A 688 9.43 -15.84 -19.04
N ASP A 689 10.59 -15.64 -18.42
CA ASP A 689 10.79 -16.02 -17.02
C ASP A 689 9.88 -15.22 -16.09
N ALA A 690 9.25 -15.92 -15.13
CA ALA A 690 8.32 -15.30 -14.20
C ALA A 690 8.99 -14.31 -13.22
N GLY A 691 10.27 -14.53 -12.90
CA GLY A 691 11.00 -13.81 -11.84
C GLY A 691 10.91 -14.48 -10.46
N GLY A 692 11.58 -13.91 -9.45
CA GLY A 692 11.36 -14.19 -8.02
C GLY A 692 11.50 -15.67 -7.56
N GLY A 693 12.51 -16.41 -8.05
CA GLY A 693 12.75 -17.82 -7.68
C GLY A 693 12.22 -18.86 -8.68
N GLY A 694 11.55 -18.44 -9.76
CA GLY A 694 11.07 -19.29 -10.86
C GLY A 694 9.69 -19.92 -10.65
N GLY A 695 9.05 -20.41 -11.71
CA GLY A 695 7.69 -20.98 -11.65
C GLY A 695 6.95 -21.02 -12.98
N SER A 696 5.62 -21.14 -12.93
CA SER A 696 4.74 -20.90 -14.09
C SER A 696 4.69 -19.41 -14.44
N SER A 697 4.68 -19.11 -15.73
CA SER A 697 4.67 -17.76 -16.31
C SER A 697 3.42 -17.60 -17.18
N ASP A 698 3.30 -16.48 -17.89
CA ASP A 698 2.21 -16.24 -18.86
C ASP A 698 2.76 -16.08 -20.27
N CYS A 699 2.00 -16.51 -21.27
CA CYS A 699 2.22 -16.20 -22.66
C CYS A 699 1.96 -14.72 -22.87
N VAL A 700 2.98 -14.00 -23.31
CA VAL A 700 2.89 -12.55 -23.55
C VAL A 700 2.99 -12.24 -25.03
N ASP A 701 2.19 -11.27 -25.48
CA ASP A 701 2.33 -10.69 -26.81
C ASP A 701 3.54 -9.75 -26.86
N PRO A 702 4.36 -9.79 -27.91
CA PRO A 702 5.45 -8.83 -28.10
C PRO A 702 4.91 -7.39 -28.15
N CYS A 703 5.58 -6.47 -27.46
CA CYS A 703 5.21 -5.06 -27.45
C CYS A 703 6.43 -4.13 -27.51
N GLY A 704 6.24 -2.94 -28.06
CA GLY A 704 7.19 -1.83 -28.00
C GLY A 704 6.79 -0.73 -27.01
N SER A 705 5.52 -0.69 -26.59
CA SER A 705 5.00 0.24 -25.58
C SER A 705 3.73 -0.31 -24.93
N SER A 706 3.37 0.17 -23.75
CA SER A 706 2.13 -0.28 -23.07
C SER A 706 0.86 0.05 -23.84
N SER A 707 0.90 0.99 -24.80
CA SER A 707 -0.24 1.29 -25.69
C SER A 707 -0.60 0.14 -26.65
N GLU A 708 0.32 -0.81 -26.83
CA GLU A 708 0.12 -2.03 -27.62
C GLU A 708 -0.43 -3.18 -26.77
N CYS A 709 -0.65 -2.95 -25.47
CA CYS A 709 -1.18 -3.92 -24.53
C CYS A 709 -2.63 -3.59 -24.17
N ARG A 710 -3.37 -4.60 -23.69
CA ARG A 710 -4.75 -4.40 -23.20
C ARG A 710 -4.77 -3.59 -21.90
N ALA A 711 -5.93 -3.05 -21.56
CA ALA A 711 -6.12 -2.40 -20.26
C ALA A 711 -5.74 -3.34 -19.11
N GLY A 712 -5.07 -2.82 -18.08
CA GLY A 712 -4.51 -3.59 -16.96
C GLY A 712 -3.19 -4.32 -17.27
N TYR A 713 -2.66 -4.21 -18.50
CA TYR A 713 -1.37 -4.77 -18.90
C TYR A 713 -0.40 -3.65 -19.25
N ALA A 714 0.88 -3.89 -19.02
CA ALA A 714 1.96 -2.99 -19.39
C ALA A 714 2.97 -3.74 -20.27
N CYS A 715 3.72 -2.97 -21.07
CA CYS A 715 4.80 -3.53 -21.83
C CYS A 715 6.02 -3.75 -20.93
N LYS A 716 6.14 -4.98 -20.42
CA LYS A 716 7.19 -5.45 -19.52
C LYS A 716 8.49 -5.67 -20.26
N THR A 717 9.63 -5.36 -19.65
CA THR A 717 10.95 -5.54 -20.25
C THR A 717 11.58 -6.87 -19.83
N PHE A 718 11.31 -7.92 -20.61
CA PHE A 718 11.95 -9.23 -20.40
C PHE A 718 13.29 -9.32 -21.15
N ALA A 719 14.13 -10.29 -20.79
CA ALA A 719 15.39 -10.56 -21.48
C ALA A 719 15.19 -10.90 -22.97
N GLU A 720 14.04 -11.47 -23.33
CA GLU A 720 13.63 -11.79 -24.69
C GLU A 720 13.08 -10.60 -25.48
N GLY A 721 12.79 -9.48 -24.82
CA GLY A 721 12.19 -8.27 -25.37
C GLY A 721 10.93 -7.83 -24.63
N GLY A 722 10.28 -6.78 -25.16
CA GLY A 722 9.03 -6.27 -24.60
C GLY A 722 7.89 -7.29 -24.72
N GLY A 723 7.18 -7.56 -23.63
CA GLY A 723 6.00 -8.43 -23.62
C GLY A 723 4.84 -7.82 -22.82
N CYS A 724 3.62 -7.92 -23.34
CA CYS A 724 2.43 -7.47 -22.63
C CYS A 724 2.15 -8.41 -21.45
N GLY A 725 2.51 -7.98 -20.24
CA GLY A 725 2.24 -8.68 -18.99
C GLY A 725 1.34 -7.86 -18.06
N ALA A 726 0.72 -8.53 -17.09
CA ALA A 726 -0.12 -7.86 -16.08
C ALA A 726 0.67 -6.76 -15.36
N ALA A 727 0.04 -5.60 -15.18
CA ALA A 727 0.61 -4.48 -14.45
C ALA A 727 0.27 -4.59 -12.95
N GLY A 728 1.27 -4.90 -12.12
CA GLY A 728 1.17 -4.85 -10.66
C GLY A 728 1.46 -3.45 -10.10
N ALA A 729 1.79 -3.37 -8.81
CA ALA A 729 2.02 -2.11 -8.11
C ALA A 729 3.50 -1.84 -7.72
N GLY A 730 4.35 -2.87 -7.71
CA GLY A 730 5.73 -2.78 -7.22
C GLY A 730 6.63 -1.87 -8.05
N LEU A 731 7.22 -0.85 -7.42
CA LEU A 731 8.18 0.08 -7.98
C LEU A 731 9.59 -0.52 -8.01
N ASP A 732 10.59 0.24 -8.49
CA ASP A 732 11.97 -0.25 -8.50
C ASP A 732 12.44 -0.49 -7.05
N GLY A 733 13.01 -1.66 -6.75
CA GLY A 733 13.38 -2.00 -5.36
C GLY A 733 12.42 -2.92 -4.62
N ASP A 734 11.15 -2.89 -4.99
CA ASP A 734 10.12 -3.62 -4.25
C ASP A 734 10.29 -5.15 -4.33
N PRO A 735 9.97 -5.88 -3.25
CA PRO A 735 9.95 -7.35 -3.28
C PRO A 735 8.90 -7.84 -4.27
N CYS A 736 9.19 -8.98 -4.90
CA CYS A 736 8.25 -9.57 -5.86
C CYS A 736 8.44 -11.09 -5.95
N ALA A 737 7.35 -11.79 -6.20
CA ALA A 737 7.38 -13.23 -6.48
C ALA A 737 7.32 -13.49 -8.00
N SER A 738 6.72 -12.59 -8.77
CA SER A 738 6.73 -12.63 -10.24
C SER A 738 6.58 -11.24 -10.86
N PHE A 739 6.80 -11.11 -12.17
CA PHE A 739 6.63 -9.85 -12.89
C PHE A 739 5.22 -9.24 -12.76
N ARG A 740 4.21 -10.05 -12.38
CA ARG A 740 2.83 -9.62 -12.12
C ARG A 740 2.75 -8.67 -10.93
N ASN A 741 3.66 -8.76 -9.96
CA ASN A 741 3.68 -7.86 -8.81
C ASN A 741 4.22 -6.48 -9.14
N CYS A 742 4.98 -6.33 -10.23
CA CYS A 742 5.70 -5.10 -10.53
C CYS A 742 4.87 -4.14 -11.39
N ALA A 743 5.01 -2.84 -11.17
CA ALA A 743 4.32 -1.77 -11.89
C ALA A 743 4.96 -1.43 -13.23
N GLY A 744 4.13 -0.99 -14.18
CA GLY A 744 4.59 -0.48 -15.46
C GLY A 744 5.46 -1.47 -16.22
N SER A 745 6.58 -1.01 -16.78
CA SER A 745 7.51 -1.83 -17.58
C SER A 745 8.39 -2.79 -16.76
N ARG A 746 8.31 -2.74 -15.42
CA ARG A 746 9.19 -3.51 -14.53
C ARG A 746 8.88 -5.00 -14.54
N VAL A 747 9.92 -5.81 -14.46
CA VAL A 747 9.88 -7.25 -14.24
C VAL A 747 10.41 -7.59 -12.85
N CYS A 748 10.19 -8.83 -12.41
CA CYS A 748 10.71 -9.29 -11.13
C CYS A 748 12.07 -9.98 -11.33
N LEU A 749 13.14 -9.39 -10.80
CA LEU A 749 14.47 -9.99 -10.82
C LEU A 749 14.59 -11.06 -9.73
N ASP A 750 15.41 -12.07 -10.01
CA ASP A 750 15.75 -13.15 -9.07
C ASP A 750 16.85 -12.72 -8.07
N TRP A 751 16.71 -11.52 -7.52
CA TRP A 751 17.54 -11.04 -6.41
C TRP A 751 16.97 -11.52 -5.07
N ALA A 752 17.73 -11.40 -3.99
CA ALA A 752 17.28 -11.83 -2.67
C ALA A 752 15.96 -11.13 -2.29
N GLY A 753 14.91 -11.93 -2.04
CA GLY A 753 13.55 -11.46 -1.75
C GLY A 753 12.75 -11.00 -2.97
N GLY A 754 13.25 -11.23 -4.19
CA GLY A 754 12.73 -10.65 -5.43
C GLY A 754 12.98 -9.15 -5.52
N TYR A 755 13.10 -8.61 -6.73
CA TYR A 755 13.37 -7.18 -6.90
C TYR A 755 12.71 -6.67 -8.17
N CYS A 756 11.68 -5.85 -8.04
CA CYS A 756 11.06 -5.18 -9.18
C CYS A 756 12.06 -4.20 -9.79
N ALA A 757 12.28 -4.31 -11.11
CA ALA A 757 13.18 -3.43 -11.85
C ALA A 757 12.85 -3.44 -13.35
N VAL A 758 13.22 -2.37 -14.04
CA VAL A 758 13.32 -2.40 -15.51
C VAL A 758 14.65 -3.03 -15.90
N ASP A 759 14.60 -4.23 -16.48
CA ASP A 759 15.77 -4.92 -17.03
C ASP A 759 15.95 -4.57 -18.52
N GLY A 760 17.16 -4.20 -18.93
CA GLY A 760 17.45 -3.87 -20.33
C GLY A 760 17.65 -2.38 -20.66
N CYS A 761 17.92 -1.53 -19.66
CA CYS A 761 18.14 -0.10 -19.89
C CYS A 761 19.49 0.16 -20.61
N THR A 762 19.55 1.26 -21.37
CA THR A 762 20.75 1.69 -22.10
C THR A 762 21.21 3.11 -21.75
N GLY A 763 20.46 3.80 -20.88
CA GLY A 763 20.80 5.09 -20.33
C GLY A 763 19.78 5.52 -19.27
N ALA A 764 20.03 6.65 -18.61
CA ALA A 764 19.19 7.12 -17.50
C ALA A 764 17.73 7.43 -17.92
N ALA A 765 17.50 7.76 -19.19
CA ALA A 765 16.16 8.05 -19.72
C ALA A 765 15.28 6.79 -19.86
N ASP A 766 15.88 5.60 -19.83
CA ASP A 766 15.15 4.33 -19.91
C ASP A 766 14.67 3.86 -18.51
N CYS A 767 15.12 4.53 -17.45
CA CYS A 767 14.76 4.20 -16.08
C CYS A 767 13.66 5.10 -15.52
N PRO A 768 12.73 4.54 -14.74
CA PRO A 768 11.76 5.32 -13.97
C PRO A 768 12.41 6.29 -12.98
N SER A 769 11.63 7.26 -12.48
CA SER A 769 12.18 8.26 -11.55
C SER A 769 12.46 7.62 -10.20
N GLY A 770 13.64 7.87 -9.65
CA GLY A 770 14.06 7.18 -8.42
C GLY A 770 14.90 5.95 -8.69
N SER A 771 15.16 5.57 -9.95
CA SER A 771 16.14 4.52 -10.27
C SER A 771 17.24 5.02 -11.21
N ARG A 772 18.28 4.18 -11.38
CA ARG A 772 19.48 4.46 -12.14
C ARG A 772 19.86 3.26 -12.99
N CYS A 773 20.20 3.51 -14.25
CA CYS A 773 20.62 2.47 -15.18
C CYS A 773 22.06 2.04 -14.87
N ILE A 774 22.25 0.94 -14.16
CA ILE A 774 23.58 0.44 -13.77
C ILE A 774 23.92 -0.87 -14.48
N ASP A 775 25.21 -1.16 -14.60
CA ASP A 775 25.67 -2.50 -15.00
C ASP A 775 25.62 -3.45 -13.80
N ALA A 776 24.59 -4.29 -13.74
CA ALA A 776 24.42 -5.33 -12.72
C ALA A 776 24.90 -6.73 -13.18
N GLY A 777 25.77 -6.80 -14.19
CA GLY A 777 26.36 -8.06 -14.68
C GLY A 777 25.62 -8.72 -15.86
N GLY A 778 24.67 -8.01 -16.46
CA GLY A 778 23.90 -8.42 -17.65
C GLY A 778 24.51 -7.96 -18.99
N ALA A 779 23.84 -8.28 -20.10
CA ALA A 779 24.22 -7.78 -21.44
C ALA A 779 23.77 -6.33 -21.70
N LEU A 780 22.81 -5.85 -20.90
CA LEU A 780 22.26 -4.50 -20.87
C LEU A 780 22.23 -4.03 -19.40
N GLY A 781 21.95 -2.75 -19.16
CA GLY A 781 21.82 -2.22 -17.81
C GLY A 781 20.50 -2.60 -17.14
N THR A 782 20.46 -2.43 -15.83
CA THR A 782 19.27 -2.64 -14.99
C THR A 782 18.95 -1.34 -14.26
N CYS A 783 17.68 -0.95 -14.21
CA CYS A 783 17.23 0.19 -13.43
C CYS A 783 17.11 -0.19 -11.96
N VAL A 784 18.05 0.31 -11.16
CA VAL A 784 18.16 0.00 -9.74
C VAL A 784 17.83 1.23 -8.92
N GLU A 785 17.16 1.04 -7.79
CA GLU A 785 16.63 2.13 -6.96
C GLU A 785 17.76 3.02 -6.47
N ASP A 786 17.55 4.34 -6.52
CA ASP A 786 18.45 5.41 -6.12
C ASP A 786 18.31 5.66 -4.62
N CYS A 787 19.41 5.57 -3.91
CA CYS A 787 19.45 5.73 -2.47
C CYS A 787 20.08 7.03 -2.00
N MET A 788 20.39 7.96 -2.92
CA MET A 788 21.04 9.22 -2.58
C MET A 788 20.20 10.09 -1.63
N ALA A 789 18.88 9.98 -1.67
CA ALA A 789 17.96 10.74 -0.82
C ALA A 789 17.68 10.07 0.53
N SER A 790 17.69 8.74 0.59
CA SER A 790 17.52 7.96 1.82
C SER A 790 18.00 6.52 1.64
N ASP A 791 18.80 6.02 2.58
CA ASP A 791 19.23 4.61 2.64
C ASP A 791 18.07 3.67 3.01
N ASP A 792 16.96 4.21 3.56
CA ASP A 792 15.78 3.44 3.97
C ASP A 792 15.05 2.77 2.79
N LEU A 793 15.31 3.23 1.55
CA LEU A 793 14.76 2.65 0.32
C LEU A 793 15.44 1.33 -0.07
N CYS A 794 16.61 1.02 0.52
CA CYS A 794 17.44 -0.10 0.10
C CYS A 794 17.20 -1.39 0.88
N ARG A 795 16.02 -1.66 1.42
CA ARG A 795 15.67 -2.95 2.06
C ARG A 795 16.81 -3.51 2.92
N LEU A 796 17.40 -2.65 3.77
CA LEU A 796 18.64 -2.97 4.51
C LEU A 796 18.47 -4.21 5.40
N ALA A 797 17.25 -4.46 5.89
CA ALA A 797 16.88 -5.63 6.66
C ALA A 797 17.04 -6.96 5.89
N GLU A 798 16.92 -6.93 4.57
CA GLU A 798 17.11 -8.08 3.67
C GLU A 798 18.56 -8.18 3.16
N GLY A 799 19.44 -7.31 3.65
CA GLY A 799 20.87 -7.27 3.34
C GLY A 799 21.23 -6.49 2.07
N HIS A 800 20.25 -5.87 1.42
CA HIS A 800 20.51 -4.89 0.36
C HIS A 800 21.25 -3.69 0.96
N VAL A 801 22.06 -3.01 0.16
CA VAL A 801 22.92 -1.92 0.62
C VAL A 801 22.90 -0.76 -0.36
N CYS A 802 22.86 0.47 0.17
CA CYS A 802 23.15 1.65 -0.63
C CYS A 802 24.65 1.69 -0.95
N ASP A 803 25.00 1.40 -2.20
CA ASP A 803 26.39 1.36 -2.66
C ASP A 803 26.56 2.15 -3.97
N CYS A 804 27.80 2.52 -4.24
CA CYS A 804 28.15 3.30 -5.42
C CYS A 804 28.39 2.39 -6.62
N ALA A 805 27.61 2.61 -7.68
CA ALA A 805 27.75 1.93 -8.96
C ALA A 805 28.01 2.93 -10.09
N VAL A 806 28.78 2.50 -11.09
CA VAL A 806 28.92 3.26 -12.34
C VAL A 806 27.69 2.98 -13.21
N ASP A 807 26.98 4.03 -13.60
CA ASP A 807 25.90 3.94 -14.56
C ASP A 807 26.40 3.60 -15.96
N TRP A 808 25.47 3.24 -16.84
CA TRP A 808 25.79 2.87 -18.22
C TRP A 808 26.43 3.99 -19.04
N GLU A 809 26.31 5.25 -18.59
CA GLU A 809 26.92 6.43 -19.21
C GLU A 809 28.30 6.77 -18.63
N GLY A 810 28.76 6.02 -17.63
CA GLY A 810 30.05 6.16 -16.98
C GLY A 810 30.08 7.17 -15.82
N SER A 811 28.94 7.64 -15.34
CA SER A 811 28.82 8.50 -14.16
C SER A 811 28.55 7.67 -12.90
N TRP A 812 28.88 8.22 -11.74
CA TRP A 812 28.70 7.51 -10.46
C TRP A 812 27.31 7.78 -9.92
N GLN A 813 26.66 6.71 -9.45
CA GLN A 813 25.31 6.75 -8.87
C GLN A 813 25.31 5.98 -7.54
N TRP A 814 24.47 6.42 -6.61
CA TRP A 814 24.18 5.69 -5.39
C TRP A 814 22.92 4.86 -5.60
N VAL A 815 23.02 3.55 -5.45
CA VAL A 815 21.94 2.62 -5.77
C VAL A 815 21.82 1.49 -4.76
N CYS A 816 20.61 0.94 -4.62
CA CYS A 816 20.31 -0.18 -3.74
C CYS A 816 20.72 -1.52 -4.37
N LEU A 817 21.84 -2.08 -3.95
CA LEU A 817 22.34 -3.36 -4.45
C LEU A 817 22.00 -4.52 -3.51
N ALA A 818 21.48 -5.60 -4.09
CA ALA A 818 21.25 -6.84 -3.35
C ALA A 818 22.57 -7.53 -2.95
N PRO A 819 22.56 -8.33 -1.86
CA PRO A 819 23.73 -9.11 -1.46
C PRO A 819 24.30 -9.96 -2.60
N GLY A 820 25.56 -9.73 -2.97
CA GLY A 820 26.27 -10.51 -3.98
C GLY A 820 26.05 -10.09 -5.43
N VAL A 821 25.26 -9.05 -5.69
CA VAL A 821 25.21 -8.38 -6.99
C VAL A 821 26.47 -7.53 -7.15
N TYR A 822 27.18 -7.72 -8.26
CA TYR A 822 28.42 -6.98 -8.55
C TYR A 822 28.13 -5.89 -9.57
N ALA A 823 28.27 -4.62 -9.15
CA ALA A 823 28.38 -3.47 -10.04
C ALA A 823 29.84 -2.96 -10.06
N PRO A 824 30.33 -2.34 -11.14
CA PRO A 824 31.65 -1.72 -11.17
C PRO A 824 31.77 -0.66 -10.08
N ALA A 825 32.70 -0.86 -9.14
CA ALA A 825 32.91 0.04 -8.01
C ALA A 825 33.40 1.43 -8.47
N CYS A 826 32.91 2.47 -7.79
CA CYS A 826 33.39 3.83 -7.94
C CYS A 826 34.84 3.95 -7.40
N PHE A 827 35.76 4.50 -8.21
CA PHE A 827 37.20 4.58 -7.90
C PHE A 827 37.68 5.98 -7.54
#